data_AF-A0A955XSE4-F1
#
_entry.id   AF-A0A955XSE4-F1
#
_cell.length_a   1.000
_cell.length_b   1.000
_cell.length_c   1.000
_cell.angle_alpha   90.00
_cell.angle_beta   90.00
_cell.angle_gamma   90.00
#
_symmetry.space_group_name_H-M   'P 1'
#
loop_
_entity.id
_entity.type
_entity.pdbx_description
1 polymer ?
#
loop_
_entity_poly.entity_id
_entity_poly.type
_entity_poly.pdbx_seq_one_letter_code
_entity_poly.pdbx_strand_id
1 'polypeptide(L)'
;PPATTCDGNDVVAFQPVGICENVGGAAACTYVEDRRACGAGRTCEAGACVDLPDPCAPNPCNAAPAPTCDGDTVVRARTPGQCFSAGGEAVCEYPTERVACAADQVCINGACVVQVDVCDPNPCTTPPVATCEGDTAVRYPATGVCADVGGQAQGDYPAQRTDCAADEACEAGRCVFVGSPCDPNPCTQPPPATCDGDVAVTYPAPGACDDATGEAACDYAEVRTACGANEVCDAGVCVPDDGAPAPLPGQVQITEILYDPQDPLAENAAEWIELRNRAPVALDLTGCELHDGGGPGTGTAVNDLVLPPEGRVLFARSLDPAANGGLAAFQAFGFALNNDGDTVTLRCAGAVIDTVAYDDGGVFPDARRASISRDPADGRWCLGRGRYFDAPGDATDHFGSPGQPNPPCAEPVDFCRLQFPPAIDGAPGDVVRVYGRLYEAGLTDRSTGNDTAPFVRGELGFGPDGSQPAGNAAWRWVAGAPNPGYDGGAAGERDNDEYQADLTLPAPGAYDYAWRFTVDGGFTWTYCDGGDPGSSDGYAPGDAGQLTSMADLCAPNPCVGAPPPSCDGDTVVTYVDLGVCAVEGGAAACTFDELSRTPCGGGEVCQAGACVDLGGVCDPNPCDEAPAARCDGNAVLRFAAVGQCTDVGGNPQCDYAPQRTPCAADEICENAACVPAPDPCAPNPCDAAPPARCEGNTQVVPGAPGECFAIGGAPVCNYPEQRNACPANTACVAGACEPLPDPCQPNPCQQPPAAPFCDG
;
A
#
# COMPACT_ATOMS: atom_id res chain seq x y z
N PRO A 1 -4.54 -45.60 2.53
CA PRO A 1 -5.10 -44.62 1.56
C PRO A 1 -4.28 -43.31 1.63
N PRO A 2 -4.18 -42.54 0.54
CA PRO A 2 -3.62 -41.18 0.59
C PRO A 2 -4.42 -40.27 1.54
N ALA A 3 -3.80 -39.17 1.98
CA ALA A 3 -4.48 -38.15 2.77
C ALA A 3 -5.63 -37.52 1.95
N THR A 4 -6.67 -37.07 2.62
CA THR A 4 -7.74 -36.27 1.99
C THR A 4 -7.14 -34.97 1.48
N THR A 5 -7.40 -34.66 0.21
CA THR A 5 -6.87 -33.46 -0.46
C THR A 5 -8.02 -32.68 -1.10
N CYS A 6 -7.71 -31.49 -1.60
CA CYS A 6 -8.62 -30.70 -2.40
C CYS A 6 -8.24 -30.80 -3.88
N ASP A 7 -9.24 -30.99 -4.73
CA ASP A 7 -9.11 -30.88 -6.18
C ASP A 7 -10.19 -29.90 -6.67
N GLY A 8 -9.79 -28.65 -6.90
CA GLY A 8 -10.73 -27.54 -7.00
C GLY A 8 -11.52 -27.33 -5.70
N ASN A 9 -12.86 -27.24 -5.80
CA ASN A 9 -13.75 -27.09 -4.64
C ASN A 9 -14.35 -28.42 -4.12
N ASP A 10 -13.77 -29.54 -4.54
CA ASP A 10 -14.17 -30.87 -4.10
C ASP A 10 -13.15 -31.41 -3.09
N VAL A 11 -13.66 -31.93 -1.97
CA VAL A 11 -12.88 -32.78 -1.06
C VAL A 11 -12.73 -34.15 -1.72
N VAL A 12 -11.49 -34.56 -1.96
CA VAL A 12 -11.15 -35.88 -2.47
C VAL A 12 -10.72 -36.74 -1.28
N ALA A 13 -11.61 -37.65 -0.90
CA ALA A 13 -11.32 -38.69 0.08
C ALA A 13 -11.07 -40.02 -0.63
N PHE A 14 -10.45 -40.97 0.06
CA PHE A 14 -10.18 -42.30 -0.48
C PHE A 14 -10.88 -43.34 0.39
N GLN A 15 -11.56 -44.29 -0.25
CA GLN A 15 -12.19 -45.40 0.47
C GLN A 15 -11.13 -46.15 1.31
N PRO A 16 -11.51 -46.67 2.49
CA PRO A 16 -10.55 -47.26 3.43
C PRO A 16 -9.87 -48.54 2.91
N VAL A 17 -10.42 -49.18 1.86
CA VAL A 17 -9.89 -50.41 1.25
C VAL A 17 -9.49 -50.14 -0.21
N GLY A 18 -8.24 -50.42 -0.56
CA GLY A 18 -7.70 -50.32 -1.93
C GLY A 18 -7.41 -51.70 -2.54
N ILE A 19 -7.15 -51.72 -3.85
CA ILE A 19 -6.73 -52.91 -4.60
C ILE A 19 -5.22 -52.80 -4.81
N CYS A 20 -4.46 -53.85 -4.46
CA CYS A 20 -3.00 -53.84 -4.57
C CYS A 20 -2.50 -54.86 -5.59
N GLU A 21 -1.56 -54.43 -6.42
CA GLU A 21 -0.87 -55.27 -7.41
C GLU A 21 0.65 -55.20 -7.20
N ASN A 22 1.36 -56.26 -7.60
CA ASN A 22 2.82 -56.30 -7.50
C ASN A 22 3.43 -55.70 -8.76
N VAL A 23 4.07 -54.54 -8.61
CA VAL A 23 4.76 -53.85 -9.70
C VAL A 23 6.25 -53.79 -9.36
N GLY A 24 7.05 -54.61 -10.03
CA GLY A 24 8.51 -54.60 -9.89
C GLY A 24 9.05 -55.03 -8.51
N GLY A 25 8.30 -55.82 -7.74
CA GLY A 25 8.72 -56.30 -6.42
C GLY A 25 8.26 -55.44 -5.24
N ALA A 26 7.52 -54.37 -5.49
CA ALA A 26 6.86 -53.55 -4.47
C ALA A 26 5.33 -53.62 -4.63
N ALA A 27 4.61 -53.56 -3.51
CA ALA A 27 3.16 -53.48 -3.51
C ALA A 27 2.72 -52.05 -3.87
N ALA A 28 2.07 -51.89 -5.03
CA ALA A 28 1.44 -50.64 -5.43
C ALA A 28 -0.08 -50.78 -5.22
N CYS A 29 -0.67 -49.90 -4.40
CA CYS A 29 -2.08 -49.95 -4.06
C CYS A 29 -2.83 -48.76 -4.66
N THR A 30 -3.95 -49.05 -5.32
CA THR A 30 -4.86 -48.07 -5.91
C THR A 30 -6.12 -47.99 -5.07
N TYR A 31 -6.58 -46.77 -4.78
CA TYR A 31 -7.76 -46.53 -3.94
C TYR A 31 -8.84 -45.85 -4.77
N VAL A 32 -10.10 -46.20 -4.52
CA VAL A 32 -11.24 -45.52 -5.15
C VAL A 32 -11.44 -44.17 -4.50
N GLU A 33 -11.41 -43.12 -5.32
CA GLU A 33 -11.71 -41.74 -4.91
C GLU A 33 -13.20 -41.57 -4.62
N ASP A 34 -13.50 -40.87 -3.53
CA ASP A 34 -14.81 -40.36 -3.18
C ASP A 34 -14.74 -38.83 -3.17
N ARG A 35 -15.46 -38.20 -4.11
CA ARG A 35 -15.40 -36.76 -4.35
C ARG A 35 -16.66 -36.09 -3.85
N ARG A 36 -16.48 -35.08 -3.01
CA ARG A 36 -17.60 -34.32 -2.42
C ARG A 36 -17.38 -32.82 -2.58
N ALA A 37 -18.28 -32.17 -3.29
CA ALA A 37 -18.33 -30.71 -3.39
C ALA A 37 -18.66 -30.04 -2.05
N CYS A 38 -17.97 -28.93 -1.75
CA CYS A 38 -18.17 -28.20 -0.49
C CYS A 38 -19.48 -27.41 -0.38
N GLY A 39 -20.22 -27.26 -1.48
CA GLY A 39 -21.49 -26.52 -1.51
C GLY A 39 -21.29 -25.00 -1.50
N ALA A 40 -22.38 -24.25 -1.65
CA ALA A 40 -22.32 -22.79 -1.74
C ALA A 40 -21.84 -22.14 -0.43
N GLY A 41 -20.93 -21.16 -0.53
CA GLY A 41 -20.39 -20.40 0.61
C GLY A 41 -19.17 -21.05 1.30
N ARG A 42 -18.66 -22.17 0.78
CA ARG A 42 -17.52 -22.90 1.33
C ARG A 42 -16.49 -23.20 0.25
N THR A 43 -15.23 -23.23 0.64
CA THR A 43 -14.12 -23.67 -0.21
C THR A 43 -13.42 -24.88 0.39
N CYS A 44 -12.82 -25.73 -0.44
CA CYS A 44 -11.98 -26.82 0.03
C CYS A 44 -10.57 -26.28 0.35
N GLU A 45 -10.17 -26.33 1.61
CA GLU A 45 -8.80 -26.04 2.06
C GLU A 45 -8.27 -27.21 2.89
N ALA A 46 -7.03 -27.64 2.61
CA ALA A 46 -6.34 -28.73 3.32
C ALA A 46 -7.16 -30.03 3.49
N GLY A 47 -8.01 -30.36 2.50
CA GLY A 47 -8.83 -31.58 2.51
C GLY A 47 -10.13 -31.47 3.33
N ALA A 48 -10.56 -30.25 3.70
CA ALA A 48 -11.82 -29.99 4.39
C ALA A 48 -12.57 -28.80 3.80
N CYS A 49 -13.89 -28.81 3.90
CA CYS A 49 -14.72 -27.66 3.50
C CYS A 49 -14.72 -26.62 4.62
N VAL A 50 -14.13 -25.46 4.36
CA VAL A 50 -14.11 -24.30 5.25
C VAL A 50 -15.05 -23.21 4.75
N ASP A 51 -15.62 -22.43 5.66
CA ASP A 51 -16.43 -21.27 5.30
C ASP A 51 -15.53 -20.20 4.67
N LEU A 52 -16.00 -19.58 3.57
CA LEU A 52 -15.27 -18.47 2.95
C LEU A 52 -15.14 -17.31 3.96
N PRO A 53 -13.98 -16.62 4.02
CA PRO A 53 -13.84 -15.43 4.86
C PRO A 53 -14.95 -14.43 4.53
N ASP A 54 -15.61 -13.88 5.56
CA ASP A 54 -16.64 -12.84 5.34
C ASP A 54 -15.94 -11.60 4.78
N PRO A 55 -16.18 -11.24 3.50
CA PRO A 55 -15.50 -10.11 2.88
C PRO A 55 -15.91 -8.76 3.52
N CYS A 56 -16.95 -8.75 4.37
CA CYS A 56 -17.42 -7.58 5.10
C CYS A 56 -16.90 -7.47 6.55
N ALA A 57 -15.96 -8.32 6.98
CA ALA A 57 -15.42 -8.30 8.35
C ALA A 57 -13.88 -8.21 8.39
N PRO A 58 -13.29 -7.06 8.81
CA PRO A 58 -13.94 -5.81 9.22
C PRO A 58 -14.58 -5.06 8.03
N ASN A 59 -15.59 -4.21 8.30
CA ASN A 59 -16.32 -3.50 7.24
C ASN A 59 -15.36 -2.64 6.38
N PRO A 60 -15.13 -2.99 5.10
CA PRO A 60 -14.18 -2.30 4.24
C PRO A 60 -14.72 -0.96 3.70
N CYS A 61 -15.99 -0.62 3.93
CA CYS A 61 -16.66 0.56 3.36
C CYS A 61 -16.37 1.85 4.14
N ASN A 62 -15.10 2.16 4.37
CA ASN A 62 -14.64 3.31 5.13
C ASN A 62 -14.36 4.56 4.27
N ALA A 63 -14.29 4.41 2.94
CA ALA A 63 -14.07 5.49 1.98
C ALA A 63 -15.25 5.59 1.00
N ALA A 64 -16.07 6.63 1.17
CA ALA A 64 -17.18 6.91 0.27
C ALA A 64 -16.69 7.37 -1.12
N PRO A 65 -17.43 7.05 -2.20
CA PRO A 65 -17.18 7.60 -3.53
C PRO A 65 -17.20 9.13 -3.52
N ALA A 66 -16.49 9.73 -4.47
CA ALA A 66 -16.51 11.17 -4.68
C ALA A 66 -17.97 11.68 -4.84
N PRO A 67 -18.31 12.85 -4.29
CA PRO A 67 -19.61 13.46 -4.50
C PRO A 67 -19.96 13.58 -5.99
N THR A 68 -21.23 13.43 -6.34
CA THR A 68 -21.74 13.55 -7.71
C THR A 68 -22.81 14.63 -7.80
N CYS A 69 -23.21 15.00 -9.02
CA CYS A 69 -24.27 15.97 -9.27
C CYS A 69 -25.53 15.29 -9.80
N ASP A 70 -26.68 15.66 -9.25
CA ASP A 70 -28.00 15.29 -9.74
C ASP A 70 -28.81 16.58 -9.95
N GLY A 71 -28.73 17.13 -11.17
CA GLY A 71 -29.08 18.53 -11.43
C GLY A 71 -28.21 19.48 -10.60
N ASP A 72 -28.80 20.54 -10.04
CA ASP A 72 -28.11 21.52 -9.19
C ASP A 72 -28.00 21.06 -7.72
N THR A 73 -27.98 19.75 -7.50
CA THR A 73 -27.89 19.16 -6.15
C THR A 73 -26.66 18.29 -6.05
N VAL A 74 -25.78 18.60 -5.11
CA VAL A 74 -24.64 17.75 -4.75
C VAL A 74 -25.15 16.55 -3.98
N VAL A 75 -24.82 15.35 -4.47
CA VAL A 75 -25.10 14.07 -3.82
C VAL A 75 -23.80 13.55 -3.19
N ARG A 76 -23.74 13.49 -1.86
CA ARG A 76 -22.57 13.01 -1.09
C ARG A 76 -22.89 11.67 -0.46
N ALA A 77 -22.01 10.69 -0.63
CA ALA A 77 -22.08 9.43 0.10
C ALA A 77 -21.51 9.63 1.53
N ARG A 78 -22.22 9.16 2.56
CA ARG A 78 -21.76 9.22 3.97
C ARG A 78 -21.00 7.94 4.34
N THR A 79 -19.96 8.09 5.19
CA THR A 79 -19.19 6.97 5.74
C THR A 79 -19.50 6.74 7.23
N PRO A 80 -19.35 5.48 7.74
CA PRO A 80 -19.06 4.27 6.98
C PRO A 80 -20.29 3.79 6.18
N GLY A 81 -20.05 3.20 5.00
CA GLY A 81 -21.06 2.56 4.18
C GLY A 81 -21.51 1.21 4.76
N GLN A 82 -22.62 0.69 4.25
CA GLN A 82 -23.11 -0.66 4.53
C GLN A 82 -22.46 -1.65 3.57
N CYS A 83 -21.77 -2.65 4.10
CA CYS A 83 -21.19 -3.74 3.30
C CYS A 83 -22.17 -4.89 3.15
N PHE A 84 -22.30 -5.43 1.95
CA PHE A 84 -22.99 -6.68 1.67
C PHE A 84 -22.15 -7.57 0.75
N SER A 85 -22.28 -8.89 0.93
CA SER A 85 -21.57 -9.87 0.08
C SER A 85 -22.39 -10.14 -1.19
N ALA A 86 -21.79 -9.90 -2.35
CA ALA A 86 -22.36 -10.29 -3.63
C ALA A 86 -21.30 -11.07 -4.43
N GLY A 87 -21.59 -12.33 -4.76
CA GLY A 87 -20.66 -13.17 -5.53
C GLY A 87 -19.36 -13.55 -4.81
N GLY A 88 -19.25 -13.35 -3.50
CA GLY A 88 -18.04 -13.58 -2.72
C GLY A 88 -17.15 -12.35 -2.52
N GLU A 89 -17.55 -11.19 -3.08
CA GLU A 89 -16.84 -9.91 -2.91
C GLU A 89 -17.63 -8.96 -2.01
N ALA A 90 -16.91 -8.04 -1.36
CA ALA A 90 -17.51 -6.96 -0.57
C ALA A 90 -18.06 -5.89 -1.50
N VAL A 91 -19.35 -5.61 -1.40
CA VAL A 91 -20.00 -4.51 -2.11
C VAL A 91 -20.47 -3.47 -1.10
N CYS A 92 -20.10 -2.22 -1.33
CA CYS A 92 -20.39 -1.11 -0.42
C CYS A 92 -21.56 -0.26 -0.93
N GLU A 93 -22.62 -0.17 -0.15
CA GLU A 93 -23.72 0.79 -0.34
C GLU A 93 -23.58 1.94 0.65
N TYR A 94 -23.55 3.17 0.13
CA TYR A 94 -23.40 4.36 0.96
C TYR A 94 -24.71 5.14 1.03
N PRO A 95 -25.20 5.49 2.23
CA PRO A 95 -26.35 6.38 2.36
C PRO A 95 -25.98 7.78 1.84
N THR A 96 -26.86 8.37 1.03
CA THR A 96 -26.60 9.64 0.36
C THR A 96 -27.22 10.84 1.09
N GLU A 97 -26.50 11.95 1.09
CA GLU A 97 -26.96 13.27 1.50
C GLU A 97 -27.05 14.16 0.26
N ARG A 98 -28.19 14.85 0.10
CA ARG A 98 -28.46 15.73 -1.05
C ARG A 98 -28.47 17.18 -0.59
N VAL A 99 -27.57 18.00 -1.14
CA VAL A 99 -27.43 19.43 -0.81
C VAL A 99 -27.69 20.25 -2.07
N ALA A 100 -28.76 21.04 -2.07
CA ALA A 100 -29.06 21.94 -3.19
C ALA A 100 -28.09 23.13 -3.23
N CYS A 101 -27.58 23.46 -4.41
CA CYS A 101 -26.72 24.61 -4.62
C CYS A 101 -27.48 25.94 -4.45
N ALA A 102 -26.75 27.01 -4.13
CA ALA A 102 -27.31 28.35 -4.03
C ALA A 102 -27.87 28.82 -5.38
N ALA A 103 -28.72 29.86 -5.38
CA ALA A 103 -29.43 30.30 -6.58
C ALA A 103 -28.53 30.77 -7.74
N ASP A 104 -27.27 31.09 -7.46
CA ASP A 104 -26.22 31.53 -8.39
C ASP A 104 -25.17 30.44 -8.66
N GLN A 105 -25.42 29.19 -8.25
CA GLN A 105 -24.49 28.08 -8.34
C GLN A 105 -25.11 26.88 -9.03
N VAL A 106 -24.33 26.22 -9.87
CA VAL A 106 -24.68 24.93 -10.48
C VAL A 106 -23.79 23.85 -9.87
N CYS A 107 -24.30 22.62 -9.78
CA CYS A 107 -23.47 21.51 -9.34
C CYS A 107 -22.60 21.04 -10.52
N ILE A 108 -21.29 21.15 -10.39
CA ILE A 108 -20.31 20.59 -11.34
C ILE A 108 -19.32 19.72 -10.54
N ASN A 109 -19.08 18.49 -11.01
CA ASN A 109 -18.13 17.54 -10.40
C ASN A 109 -18.30 17.33 -8.89
N GLY A 110 -19.54 17.30 -8.40
CA GLY A 110 -19.84 17.07 -6.98
C GLY A 110 -19.64 18.28 -6.07
N ALA A 111 -19.49 19.48 -6.64
CA ALA A 111 -19.38 20.74 -5.91
C ALA A 111 -20.34 21.79 -6.46
N CYS A 112 -20.88 22.64 -5.59
CA CYS A 112 -21.60 23.83 -6.01
C CYS A 112 -20.58 24.88 -6.45
N VAL A 113 -20.54 25.16 -7.74
CA VAL A 113 -19.68 26.18 -8.32
C VAL A 113 -20.56 27.31 -8.83
N VAL A 114 -20.08 28.54 -8.70
CA VAL A 114 -20.74 29.69 -9.31
C VAL A 114 -20.73 29.44 -10.80
N GLN A 115 -21.90 29.54 -11.45
CA GLN A 115 -21.93 29.40 -12.90
C GLN A 115 -21.15 30.58 -13.48
N VAL A 116 -19.96 30.31 -14.01
CA VAL A 116 -19.22 31.32 -14.77
C VAL A 116 -20.01 31.49 -16.06
N ASP A 117 -20.70 32.61 -16.19
CA ASP A 117 -21.24 33.02 -17.47
C ASP A 117 -20.05 33.17 -18.41
N VAL A 118 -19.96 32.32 -19.44
CA VAL A 118 -18.88 32.39 -20.45
C VAL A 118 -18.90 33.73 -21.21
N CYS A 119 -19.97 34.51 -21.05
CA CYS A 119 -20.13 35.86 -21.54
C CYS A 119 -19.93 36.96 -20.46
N ASP A 120 -19.47 36.65 -19.24
CA ASP A 120 -19.14 37.62 -18.19
C ASP A 120 -17.74 37.40 -17.58
N PRO A 121 -16.74 38.27 -17.88
CA PRO A 121 -16.86 39.45 -18.74
C PRO A 121 -16.97 39.06 -20.23
N ASN A 122 -17.72 39.85 -21.01
CA ASN A 122 -18.00 39.57 -22.43
C ASN A 122 -16.70 39.40 -23.24
N PRO A 123 -16.37 38.17 -23.71
CA PRO A 123 -15.11 37.91 -24.41
C PRO A 123 -15.14 38.30 -25.90
N CYS A 124 -16.27 38.78 -26.42
CA CYS A 124 -16.46 39.15 -27.82
C CYS A 124 -15.97 40.58 -28.11
N THR A 125 -14.66 40.77 -27.99
CA THR A 125 -13.98 42.07 -28.15
C THR A 125 -13.20 42.21 -29.46
N THR A 126 -13.21 41.19 -30.31
CA THR A 126 -12.45 41.14 -31.57
C THR A 126 -13.42 41.11 -32.75
N PRO A 127 -13.91 42.28 -33.22
CA PRO A 127 -14.84 42.36 -34.34
C PRO A 127 -14.17 41.99 -35.68
N PRO A 128 -14.96 41.61 -36.70
CA PRO A 128 -14.46 41.49 -38.07
C PRO A 128 -13.86 42.80 -38.57
N VAL A 129 -12.88 42.70 -39.48
CA VAL A 129 -12.23 43.85 -40.11
C VAL A 129 -13.27 44.64 -40.92
N ALA A 130 -13.28 45.95 -40.75
CA ALA A 130 -14.15 46.84 -41.53
C ALA A 130 -13.82 46.74 -43.03
N THR A 131 -14.85 46.77 -43.88
CA THR A 131 -14.70 46.58 -45.34
C THR A 131 -15.51 47.62 -46.11
N CYS A 132 -15.19 47.78 -47.40
CA CYS A 132 -15.94 48.63 -48.32
C CYS A 132 -16.78 47.79 -49.27
N GLU A 133 -18.03 48.18 -49.48
CA GLU A 133 -18.90 47.67 -50.53
C GLU A 133 -19.24 48.82 -51.49
N GLY A 134 -18.38 49.07 -52.48
CA GLY A 134 -18.42 50.32 -53.24
C GLY A 134 -18.08 51.51 -52.35
N ASP A 135 -18.83 52.61 -52.46
CA ASP A 135 -18.68 53.82 -51.62
C ASP A 135 -19.48 53.73 -50.30
N THR A 136 -19.74 52.52 -49.81
CA THR A 136 -20.42 52.28 -48.54
C THR A 136 -19.45 51.63 -47.56
N ALA A 137 -19.19 52.31 -46.45
CA ALA A 137 -18.38 51.82 -45.35
C ALA A 137 -19.17 50.82 -44.50
N VAL A 138 -18.64 49.60 -44.37
CA VAL A 138 -19.19 48.54 -43.52
C VAL A 138 -18.30 48.37 -42.29
N ARG A 139 -18.85 48.64 -41.10
CA ARG A 139 -18.13 48.59 -39.82
C ARG A 139 -18.87 47.72 -38.82
N TYR A 140 -18.13 47.29 -37.80
CA TYR A 140 -18.65 46.46 -36.72
C TYR A 140 -18.38 47.17 -35.39
N PRO A 141 -19.28 47.05 -34.39
CA PRO A 141 -19.04 47.63 -33.06
C PRO A 141 -17.80 47.01 -32.40
N ALA A 142 -17.13 47.76 -31.53
CA ALA A 142 -15.93 47.31 -30.82
C ALA A 142 -16.19 46.12 -29.88
N THR A 143 -17.44 45.93 -29.47
CA THR A 143 -17.88 44.80 -28.65
C THR A 143 -19.10 44.17 -29.30
N GLY A 144 -19.02 42.87 -29.54
CA GLY A 144 -20.11 42.05 -30.05
C GLY A 144 -21.07 41.63 -28.94
N VAL A 145 -22.25 41.17 -29.31
CA VAL A 145 -23.17 40.52 -28.37
C VAL A 145 -22.74 39.07 -28.23
N CYS A 146 -22.35 38.67 -27.02
CA CYS A 146 -21.99 37.29 -26.74
C CYS A 146 -23.24 36.43 -26.57
N ALA A 147 -23.25 35.27 -27.22
CA ALA A 147 -24.23 34.21 -27.02
C ALA A 147 -23.50 32.91 -26.68
N ASP A 148 -23.97 32.20 -25.65
CA ASP A 148 -23.50 30.86 -25.32
C ASP A 148 -24.09 29.84 -26.31
N VAL A 149 -23.21 29.22 -27.10
CA VAL A 149 -23.57 28.15 -28.03
C VAL A 149 -22.79 26.90 -27.66
N GLY A 150 -23.37 26.08 -26.78
CA GLY A 150 -22.80 24.78 -26.40
C GLY A 150 -21.63 24.85 -25.41
N GLY A 151 -21.61 25.84 -24.53
CA GLY A 151 -20.56 26.04 -23.52
C GLY A 151 -19.35 26.84 -24.04
N GLN A 152 -19.52 27.52 -25.18
CA GLN A 152 -18.50 28.37 -25.81
C GLN A 152 -19.13 29.72 -26.11
N ALA A 153 -18.41 30.79 -25.78
CA ALA A 153 -18.83 32.15 -26.10
C ALA A 153 -18.68 32.42 -27.60
N GLN A 154 -19.79 32.73 -28.27
CA GLN A 154 -19.80 33.11 -29.68
C GLN A 154 -20.32 34.54 -29.87
N GLY A 155 -19.51 35.38 -30.51
CA GLY A 155 -19.81 36.80 -30.71
C GLY A 155 -20.58 37.07 -32.00
N ASP A 156 -21.71 37.76 -31.87
CA ASP A 156 -22.45 38.36 -32.98
C ASP A 156 -22.13 39.86 -33.09
N TYR A 157 -21.75 40.29 -34.29
CA TYR A 157 -21.37 41.67 -34.59
C TYR A 157 -22.27 42.21 -35.70
N PRO A 158 -23.35 42.94 -35.38
CA PRO A 158 -24.23 43.49 -36.40
C PRO A 158 -23.49 44.56 -37.21
N ALA A 159 -23.42 44.36 -38.53
CA ALA A 159 -22.76 45.28 -39.45
C ALA A 159 -23.51 46.62 -39.51
N GLN A 160 -22.79 47.71 -39.26
CA GLN A 160 -23.23 49.07 -39.50
C GLN A 160 -22.75 49.52 -40.88
N ARG A 161 -23.67 50.08 -41.67
CA ARG A 161 -23.42 50.50 -43.05
C ARG A 161 -23.66 52.00 -43.18
N THR A 162 -22.70 52.70 -43.76
CA THR A 162 -22.76 54.14 -43.98
C THR A 162 -22.37 54.45 -45.41
N ASP A 163 -23.27 55.05 -46.17
CA ASP A 163 -22.97 55.56 -47.51
C ASP A 163 -22.10 56.82 -47.38
N CYS A 164 -20.98 56.84 -48.11
CA CYS A 164 -20.03 57.94 -48.07
C CYS A 164 -20.57 59.17 -48.80
N ALA A 165 -20.20 60.36 -48.32
CA ALA A 165 -20.62 61.62 -48.92
C ALA A 165 -20.06 61.77 -50.35
N ALA A 166 -20.62 62.69 -51.14
CA ALA A 166 -20.25 62.86 -52.56
C ALA A 166 -18.77 63.25 -52.80
N ASP A 167 -18.09 63.71 -51.76
CA ASP A 167 -16.68 64.12 -51.68
C ASP A 167 -15.82 63.13 -50.88
N GLU A 168 -16.35 61.94 -50.58
CA GLU A 168 -15.67 60.85 -49.87
C GLU A 168 -15.70 59.57 -50.70
N ALA A 169 -14.63 58.77 -50.65
CA ALA A 169 -14.59 57.40 -51.16
C ALA A 169 -14.48 56.43 -49.99
N CYS A 170 -14.98 55.21 -50.14
CA CYS A 170 -14.73 54.20 -49.10
C CYS A 170 -13.34 53.59 -49.27
N GLU A 171 -12.49 53.73 -48.24
CA GLU A 171 -11.24 53.00 -48.11
C GLU A 171 -11.16 52.27 -46.77
N ALA A 172 -10.79 50.98 -46.79
CA ALA A 172 -10.64 50.13 -45.59
C ALA A 172 -11.83 50.17 -44.61
N GLY A 173 -13.05 50.21 -45.14
CA GLY A 173 -14.29 50.29 -44.37
C GLY A 173 -14.55 51.64 -43.70
N ARG A 174 -13.97 52.71 -44.23
CA ARG A 174 -14.21 54.09 -43.80
C ARG A 174 -14.46 55.00 -44.98
N CYS A 175 -15.41 55.91 -44.84
CA CYS A 175 -15.54 57.04 -45.75
C CYS A 175 -14.35 57.96 -45.50
N VAL A 176 -13.49 58.07 -46.50
CA VAL A 176 -12.33 58.94 -46.50
C VAL A 176 -12.55 60.06 -47.51
N PHE A 177 -12.35 61.28 -47.06
CA PHE A 177 -12.50 62.47 -47.88
C PHE A 177 -11.45 62.47 -49.00
N VAL A 178 -11.90 62.65 -50.25
CA VAL A 178 -11.03 62.68 -51.44
C VAL A 178 -10.63 64.11 -51.81
N GLY A 179 -10.85 65.08 -50.92
CA GLY A 179 -10.37 66.46 -51.06
C GLY A 179 -8.91 66.64 -50.61
N SER A 180 -8.41 67.87 -50.69
CA SER A 180 -7.01 68.20 -50.32
C SER A 180 -6.71 67.70 -48.90
N PRO A 181 -5.59 66.99 -48.67
CA PRO A 181 -5.14 66.56 -47.35
C PRO A 181 -4.94 67.71 -46.35
N CYS A 182 -4.90 68.97 -46.82
CA CYS A 182 -4.78 70.16 -45.99
C CYS A 182 -6.13 70.85 -45.66
N ASP A 183 -7.29 70.26 -46.00
CA ASP A 183 -8.60 70.80 -45.65
C ASP A 183 -9.51 69.75 -44.96
N PRO A 184 -9.75 69.87 -43.63
CA PRO A 184 -9.20 70.88 -42.73
C PRO A 184 -7.71 70.64 -42.42
N ASN A 185 -6.97 71.71 -42.13
CA ASN A 185 -5.52 71.65 -41.88
C ASN A 185 -5.17 70.62 -40.76
N PRO A 186 -4.50 69.50 -41.08
CA PRO A 186 -4.20 68.43 -40.13
C PRO A 186 -3.04 68.75 -39.19
N CYS A 187 -2.30 69.84 -39.41
CA CYS A 187 -1.11 70.23 -38.65
C CYS A 187 -1.47 70.84 -37.29
N THR A 188 -2.27 70.13 -36.50
CA THR A 188 -2.77 70.57 -35.20
C THR A 188 -1.91 70.10 -34.02
N GLN A 189 -1.01 69.13 -34.27
CA GLN A 189 -0.15 68.55 -33.25
C GLN A 189 1.31 68.92 -33.52
N PRO A 190 1.80 70.03 -32.94
CA PRO A 190 3.19 70.42 -33.05
C PRO A 190 4.14 69.44 -32.36
N PRO A 191 5.45 69.48 -32.67
CA PRO A 191 6.47 68.81 -31.88
C PRO A 191 6.41 69.19 -30.40
N PRO A 192 6.82 68.31 -29.48
CA PRO A 192 6.92 68.63 -28.06
C PRO A 192 7.79 69.86 -27.83
N ALA A 193 7.38 70.71 -26.88
CA ALA A 193 8.22 71.82 -26.46
C ALA A 193 9.53 71.27 -25.84
N THR A 194 10.63 71.98 -26.05
CA THR A 194 11.96 71.59 -25.56
C THR A 194 12.67 72.77 -24.92
N CYS A 195 13.74 72.49 -24.16
CA CYS A 195 14.60 73.52 -23.60
C CYS A 195 15.93 73.55 -24.32
N ASP A 196 16.39 74.75 -24.68
CA ASP A 196 17.75 75.03 -25.15
C ASP A 196 18.41 75.99 -24.17
N GLY A 197 18.99 75.44 -23.10
CA GLY A 197 19.32 76.20 -21.88
C GLY A 197 18.06 76.76 -21.23
N ASP A 198 18.09 78.01 -20.78
CA ASP A 198 16.94 78.72 -20.18
C ASP A 198 15.98 79.30 -21.24
N VAL A 199 15.91 78.69 -22.41
CA VAL A 199 15.05 79.13 -23.51
C VAL A 199 14.03 78.04 -23.81
N ALA A 200 12.76 78.33 -23.54
CA ALA A 200 11.63 77.51 -23.92
C ALA A 200 11.41 77.58 -25.44
N VAL A 201 11.58 76.45 -26.12
CA VAL A 201 11.31 76.27 -27.54
C VAL A 201 9.94 75.64 -27.70
N THR A 202 8.99 76.39 -28.25
CA THR A 202 7.60 75.97 -28.45
C THR A 202 7.20 76.11 -29.91
N TYR A 203 6.11 75.46 -30.29
CA TYR A 203 5.63 75.42 -31.66
C TYR A 203 4.11 75.71 -31.65
N PRO A 204 3.63 76.81 -32.25
CA PRO A 204 2.21 77.15 -32.26
C PRO A 204 1.41 76.21 -33.17
N ALA A 205 0.17 75.93 -32.77
CA ALA A 205 -0.78 75.13 -33.54
C ALA A 205 -1.98 76.00 -34.03
N PRO A 206 -2.51 75.78 -35.25
CA PRO A 206 -2.00 74.83 -36.25
C PRO A 206 -0.74 75.34 -36.97
N GLY A 207 0.13 74.41 -37.37
CA GLY A 207 1.26 74.66 -38.27
C GLY A 207 0.83 74.88 -39.72
N ALA A 208 1.77 75.21 -40.59
CA ALA A 208 1.52 75.33 -42.02
C ALA A 208 1.44 73.93 -42.67
N CYS A 209 0.39 73.68 -43.45
CA CYS A 209 0.22 72.44 -44.21
C CYS A 209 0.56 72.65 -45.67
N ASP A 210 1.42 71.81 -46.22
CA ASP A 210 1.76 71.71 -47.65
C ASP A 210 1.30 70.34 -48.18
N ASP A 211 0.57 70.31 -49.29
CA ASP A 211 0.07 69.10 -49.95
C ASP A 211 0.73 68.83 -51.31
N ALA A 212 1.87 69.47 -51.62
CA ALA A 212 2.55 69.36 -52.91
C ALA A 212 2.93 67.93 -53.32
N THR A 213 3.03 66.98 -52.38
CA THR A 213 3.34 65.56 -52.62
C THR A 213 2.11 64.66 -52.66
N GLY A 214 0.90 65.19 -52.45
CA GLY A 214 -0.32 64.40 -52.28
C GLY A 214 -0.54 63.86 -50.85
N GLU A 215 0.35 64.17 -49.92
CA GLU A 215 0.22 63.91 -48.48
C GLU A 215 0.40 65.25 -47.73
N ALA A 216 -0.24 65.41 -46.57
CA ALA A 216 -0.09 66.61 -45.75
C ALA A 216 1.28 66.64 -45.05
N ALA A 217 2.14 67.57 -45.45
CA ALA A 217 3.41 67.87 -44.79
C ALA A 217 3.24 69.08 -43.85
N CYS A 218 3.60 68.91 -42.57
CA CYS A 218 3.43 69.94 -41.56
C CYS A 218 4.75 70.64 -41.23
N ASP A 219 4.75 71.97 -41.38
CA ASP A 219 5.84 72.85 -40.95
C ASP A 219 5.40 73.68 -39.73
N TYR A 220 6.23 73.65 -38.69
CA TYR A 220 5.98 74.35 -37.42
C TYR A 220 7.12 75.32 -37.15
N ALA A 221 6.82 76.62 -37.22
CA ALA A 221 7.79 77.66 -36.89
C ALA A 221 8.13 77.60 -35.39
N GLU A 222 9.43 77.49 -35.07
CA GLU A 222 9.87 77.53 -33.68
C GLU A 222 9.68 78.92 -33.06
N VAL A 223 9.18 78.95 -31.83
CA VAL A 223 9.06 80.13 -30.98
C VAL A 223 9.96 79.92 -29.78
N ARG A 224 11.02 80.72 -29.70
CA ARG A 224 12.01 80.68 -28.63
C ARG A 224 11.72 81.78 -27.61
N THR A 225 11.42 81.40 -26.37
CA THR A 225 11.10 82.30 -25.26
C THR A 225 12.19 82.18 -24.20
N ALA A 226 12.98 83.23 -24.01
CA ALA A 226 13.95 83.26 -22.91
C ALA A 226 13.20 83.41 -21.59
N CYS A 227 13.48 82.52 -20.63
CA CYS A 227 12.86 82.54 -19.32
C CYS A 227 13.34 83.75 -18.50
N GLY A 228 12.47 84.25 -17.62
CA GLY A 228 12.76 85.41 -16.78
C GLY A 228 13.94 85.18 -15.83
N ALA A 229 14.42 86.24 -15.19
CA ALA A 229 15.59 86.18 -14.30
C ALA A 229 15.46 85.25 -13.08
N ASN A 230 14.25 84.76 -12.78
CA ASN A 230 13.92 83.79 -11.73
C ASN A 230 13.05 82.66 -12.30
N GLU A 231 13.24 82.31 -13.57
CA GLU A 231 12.54 81.20 -14.21
C GLU A 231 13.58 80.33 -14.94
N VAL A 232 13.46 79.02 -14.81
CA VAL A 232 14.23 78.06 -15.59
C VAL A 232 13.33 77.48 -16.67
N CYS A 233 13.91 77.12 -17.81
CA CYS A 233 13.17 76.31 -18.77
C CYS A 233 13.11 74.87 -18.24
N ASP A 234 11.90 74.40 -17.93
CA ASP A 234 11.63 72.99 -17.65
C ASP A 234 10.59 72.48 -18.65
N ALA A 235 10.89 71.36 -19.30
CA ALA A 235 10.05 70.71 -20.32
C ALA A 235 9.46 71.67 -21.39
N GLY A 236 10.23 72.68 -21.79
CA GLY A 236 9.83 73.66 -22.81
C GLY A 236 8.86 74.74 -22.34
N VAL A 237 8.77 74.96 -21.02
CA VAL A 237 7.99 76.02 -20.38
C VAL A 237 8.89 76.80 -19.42
N CYS A 238 8.75 78.12 -19.39
CA CYS A 238 9.39 78.93 -18.35
C CYS A 238 8.60 78.77 -17.05
N VAL A 239 9.20 78.07 -16.10
CA VAL A 239 8.65 77.85 -14.76
C VAL A 239 9.46 78.67 -13.76
N PRO A 240 8.85 79.19 -12.69
CA PRO A 240 9.59 79.82 -11.61
C PRO A 240 10.75 78.93 -11.16
N ASP A 241 11.94 79.51 -11.04
CA ASP A 241 13.13 78.89 -10.44
C ASP A 241 12.97 78.89 -8.92
N ASP A 242 11.89 78.24 -8.46
CA ASP A 242 11.58 78.07 -7.04
C ASP A 242 12.43 76.95 -6.41
N GLY A 243 13.33 76.33 -7.20
CA GLY A 243 14.04 75.10 -6.86
C GLY A 243 13.10 73.89 -6.80
N ALA A 244 13.65 72.69 -6.98
CA ALA A 244 12.90 71.49 -6.60
C ALA A 244 12.65 71.54 -5.07
N PRO A 245 11.43 71.27 -4.59
CA PRO A 245 11.16 71.36 -3.17
C PRO A 245 11.93 70.30 -2.39
N ALA A 246 12.26 70.62 -1.13
CA ALA A 246 12.80 69.62 -0.20
C ALA A 246 11.79 68.48 0.03
N PRO A 247 12.25 67.23 0.18
CA PRO A 247 11.36 66.10 0.39
C PRO A 247 10.60 66.19 1.72
N LEU A 248 9.33 65.78 1.71
CA LEU A 248 8.52 65.52 2.89
C LEU A 248 8.62 64.05 3.31
N PRO A 249 8.27 63.70 4.57
CA PRO A 249 8.25 62.31 5.04
C PRO A 249 7.49 61.37 4.10
N GLY A 250 8.14 60.27 3.71
CA GLY A 250 7.63 59.24 2.80
C GLY A 250 7.73 59.55 1.30
N GLN A 251 8.15 60.76 0.90
CA GLN A 251 8.32 61.11 -0.52
C GLN A 251 9.59 60.53 -1.15
N VAL A 252 10.66 60.39 -0.37
CA VAL A 252 11.86 59.63 -0.74
C VAL A 252 11.90 58.39 0.14
N GLN A 253 12.17 57.24 -0.46
CA GLN A 253 12.16 55.95 0.21
C GLN A 253 13.50 55.24 0.05
N ILE A 254 13.97 54.60 1.12
CA ILE A 254 15.06 53.63 1.07
C ILE A 254 14.50 52.33 0.50
N THR A 255 14.97 51.94 -0.69
CA THR A 255 14.43 50.80 -1.45
C THR A 255 15.28 49.55 -1.32
N GLU A 256 16.59 49.70 -1.14
CA GLU A 256 17.49 48.55 -1.18
C GLU A 256 18.77 48.86 -0.39
N ILE A 257 19.28 47.89 0.36
CA ILE A 257 20.49 48.04 1.21
C ILE A 257 21.33 46.77 1.08
N LEU A 258 22.60 46.89 0.67
CA LEU A 258 23.59 45.83 0.83
C LEU A 258 24.44 46.11 2.05
N TYR A 259 24.24 45.33 3.11
CA TYR A 259 24.93 45.50 4.39
C TYR A 259 26.01 44.44 4.66
N ASP A 260 25.96 43.28 4.00
CA ASP A 260 26.91 42.17 4.21
C ASP A 260 27.49 41.70 2.85
N PRO A 261 28.40 42.49 2.23
CA PRO A 261 29.13 42.05 1.06
C PRO A 261 30.35 41.20 1.44
N GLN A 262 30.38 39.95 0.95
CA GLN A 262 31.52 39.04 1.16
C GLN A 262 32.57 39.09 0.03
N ASP A 263 33.69 38.38 0.23
CA ASP A 263 34.76 38.19 -0.75
C ASP A 263 34.21 37.81 -2.15
N PRO A 264 34.70 38.45 -3.24
CA PRO A 264 35.87 39.35 -3.30
C PRO A 264 35.57 40.81 -2.99
N LEU A 265 34.32 41.17 -2.70
CA LEU A 265 33.96 42.54 -2.31
C LEU A 265 34.23 42.75 -0.83
N ALA A 266 34.95 43.82 -0.50
CA ALA A 266 35.30 44.09 0.90
C ALA A 266 34.14 44.79 1.62
N GLU A 267 33.72 44.22 2.76
CA GLU A 267 32.76 44.79 3.73
C GLU A 267 32.89 46.31 3.87
N ASN A 268 34.10 46.81 4.12
CA ASN A 268 34.32 48.23 4.37
C ASN A 268 34.26 49.15 3.14
N ALA A 269 34.05 48.61 1.93
CA ALA A 269 34.10 49.34 0.66
C ALA A 269 32.89 49.09 -0.27
N ALA A 270 32.18 47.97 -0.10
CA ALA A 270 31.15 47.53 -1.02
C ALA A 270 29.71 47.62 -0.49
N GLU A 271 29.49 48.05 0.76
CA GLU A 271 28.13 48.33 1.23
C GLU A 271 27.52 49.50 0.44
N TRP A 272 26.20 49.45 0.23
CA TRP A 272 25.47 50.51 -0.47
C TRP A 272 24.01 50.61 -0.02
N ILE A 273 23.44 51.80 -0.25
CA ILE A 273 22.05 52.16 0.05
C ILE A 273 21.46 52.80 -1.20
N GLU A 274 20.26 52.36 -1.60
CA GLU A 274 19.49 52.95 -2.67
C GLU A 274 18.32 53.80 -2.13
N LEU A 275 18.14 54.98 -2.73
CA LEU A 275 16.97 55.83 -2.52
C LEU A 275 16.15 55.95 -3.80
N ARG A 276 14.82 56.03 -3.67
CA ARG A 276 13.87 56.32 -4.74
C ARG A 276 12.98 57.51 -4.40
N ASN A 277 12.77 58.41 -5.36
CA ASN A 277 11.74 59.44 -5.29
C ASN A 277 10.37 58.85 -5.69
N ARG A 278 9.39 58.91 -4.78
CA ARG A 278 7.99 58.49 -4.99
C ARG A 278 7.04 59.65 -5.26
N ALA A 279 7.51 60.89 -5.15
CA ALA A 279 6.71 62.06 -5.49
C ALA A 279 6.58 62.20 -7.02
N PRO A 280 5.46 62.77 -7.50
CA PRO A 280 5.27 63.03 -8.94
C PRO A 280 6.07 64.24 -9.44
N VAL A 281 6.96 64.80 -8.63
CA VAL A 281 7.79 65.97 -8.92
C VAL A 281 9.25 65.69 -8.55
N ALA A 282 10.19 66.41 -9.17
CA ALA A 282 11.58 66.36 -8.75
C ALA A 282 11.72 66.91 -7.31
N LEU A 283 12.62 66.32 -6.53
CA LEU A 283 12.90 66.73 -5.15
C LEU A 283 14.37 67.10 -4.99
N ASP A 284 14.65 68.21 -4.31
CA ASP A 284 16.01 68.60 -3.95
C ASP A 284 16.39 67.97 -2.60
N LEU A 285 17.34 67.03 -2.64
CA LEU A 285 17.89 66.35 -1.48
C LEU A 285 19.17 67.04 -0.96
N THR A 286 19.56 68.18 -1.54
CA THR A 286 20.74 68.93 -1.10
C THR A 286 20.62 69.35 0.36
N GLY A 287 21.60 68.97 1.18
CA GLY A 287 21.60 69.23 2.62
C GLY A 287 20.77 68.24 3.45
N CYS A 288 20.16 67.23 2.83
CA CYS A 288 19.73 66.03 3.56
C CYS A 288 20.93 65.25 4.09
N GLU A 289 20.71 64.35 5.03
CA GLU A 289 21.75 63.54 5.66
C GLU A 289 21.28 62.08 5.77
N LEU A 290 22.15 61.13 5.38
CA LEU A 290 22.01 59.70 5.65
C LEU A 290 22.69 59.35 6.96
N HIS A 291 22.01 58.65 7.86
CA HIS A 291 22.51 58.28 9.20
C HIS A 291 22.41 56.78 9.43
N ASP A 292 23.32 56.24 10.24
CA ASP A 292 23.26 54.91 10.87
C ASP A 292 22.62 54.96 12.28
N GLY A 293 22.45 53.81 12.92
CA GLY A 293 21.85 53.70 14.26
C GLY A 293 22.69 54.32 15.40
N GLY A 294 23.91 54.78 15.13
CA GLY A 294 24.90 55.27 16.11
C GLY A 294 24.57 56.60 16.82
N GLY A 295 23.49 57.29 16.43
CA GLY A 295 23.02 58.53 17.04
C GLY A 295 23.41 59.81 16.27
N PRO A 296 22.97 61.00 16.73
CA PRO A 296 23.16 62.25 15.98
C PRO A 296 24.62 62.70 16.02
N GLY A 297 25.38 62.41 14.97
CA GLY A 297 26.76 62.90 14.80
C GLY A 297 27.60 62.27 13.69
N THR A 298 27.13 61.18 13.07
CA THR A 298 27.86 60.37 12.06
C THR A 298 27.24 60.41 10.66
N GLY A 299 26.21 61.25 10.45
CA GLY A 299 25.51 61.33 9.18
C GLY A 299 26.36 61.84 8.00
N THR A 300 26.10 61.31 6.82
CA THR A 300 26.69 61.77 5.55
C THR A 300 25.74 62.76 4.87
N ALA A 301 26.17 64.00 4.69
CA ALA A 301 25.40 65.02 3.98
C ALA A 301 25.31 64.73 2.48
N VAL A 302 24.12 64.85 1.91
CA VAL A 302 23.84 64.71 0.47
C VAL A 302 24.12 66.04 -0.21
N ASN A 303 24.97 66.03 -1.24
CA ASN A 303 25.41 67.26 -1.93
C ASN A 303 24.85 67.32 -3.35
N ASP A 304 24.28 68.47 -3.73
CA ASP A 304 23.87 68.83 -5.09
C ASP A 304 23.03 67.76 -5.81
N LEU A 305 22.04 67.18 -5.11
CA LEU A 305 21.20 66.11 -5.63
C LEU A 305 19.75 66.56 -5.84
N VAL A 306 19.35 66.73 -7.09
CA VAL A 306 17.94 66.82 -7.48
C VAL A 306 17.51 65.48 -8.06
N LEU A 307 16.62 64.78 -7.36
CA LEU A 307 16.15 63.45 -7.75
C LEU A 307 14.82 63.58 -8.52
N PRO A 308 14.76 63.24 -9.83
CA PRO A 308 13.53 63.34 -10.62
C PRO A 308 12.43 62.40 -10.10
N PRO A 309 11.15 62.57 -10.51
CA PRO A 309 10.09 61.61 -10.20
C PRO A 309 10.50 60.20 -10.61
N GLU A 310 10.26 59.22 -9.75
CA GLU A 310 10.66 57.81 -9.94
C GLU A 310 12.18 57.58 -10.04
N GLY A 311 12.98 58.64 -9.95
CA GLY A 311 14.44 58.58 -9.98
C GLY A 311 14.99 57.77 -8.82
N ARG A 312 16.06 57.02 -9.10
CA ARG A 312 16.83 56.23 -8.13
C ARG A 312 18.25 56.74 -8.05
N VAL A 313 18.85 56.61 -6.88
CA VAL A 313 20.21 57.04 -6.62
C VAL A 313 20.90 56.09 -5.63
N LEU A 314 22.17 55.80 -5.88
CA LEU A 314 22.99 54.91 -5.08
C LEU A 314 23.99 55.70 -4.25
N PHE A 315 24.07 55.37 -2.96
CA PHE A 315 25.15 55.78 -2.07
C PHE A 315 25.95 54.53 -1.70
N ALA A 316 27.28 54.60 -1.72
CA ALA A 316 28.13 53.44 -1.43
C ALA A 316 29.25 53.78 -0.43
N ARG A 317 29.94 52.80 0.12
CA ARG A 317 31.15 53.03 0.93
C ARG A 317 32.34 53.53 0.11
N SER A 318 32.40 53.18 -1.17
CA SER A 318 33.44 53.58 -2.12
C SER A 318 32.83 54.05 -3.44
N LEU A 319 33.42 55.10 -4.02
CA LEU A 319 33.13 55.54 -5.40
C LEU A 319 34.02 54.85 -6.44
N ASP A 320 35.00 54.05 -6.01
CA ASP A 320 35.83 53.26 -6.93
C ASP A 320 35.01 52.04 -7.41
N PRO A 321 34.65 51.97 -8.71
CA PRO A 321 33.87 50.86 -9.24
C PRO A 321 34.54 49.50 -9.05
N ALA A 322 35.88 49.45 -8.97
CA ALA A 322 36.59 48.21 -8.73
C ALA A 322 36.41 47.66 -7.30
N ALA A 323 36.07 48.53 -6.34
CA ALA A 323 35.93 48.18 -4.93
C ALA A 323 34.48 47.94 -4.50
N ASN A 324 33.50 48.46 -5.24
CA ASN A 324 32.07 48.39 -4.88
C ASN A 324 31.23 47.50 -5.80
N GLY A 325 31.88 46.67 -6.63
CA GLY A 325 31.20 45.74 -7.54
C GLY A 325 30.68 46.37 -8.83
N GLY A 326 31.32 47.44 -9.31
CA GLY A 326 31.02 48.09 -10.59
C GLY A 326 29.96 49.18 -10.53
N LEU A 327 29.53 49.58 -9.33
CA LEU A 327 28.45 50.53 -9.13
C LEU A 327 28.87 51.97 -9.45
N ALA A 328 28.02 52.64 -10.23
CA ALA A 328 28.07 54.09 -10.44
C ALA A 328 27.37 54.83 -9.29
N ALA A 329 27.95 54.73 -8.08
CA ALA A 329 27.43 55.42 -6.91
C ALA A 329 27.52 56.94 -7.07
N PHE A 330 26.47 57.65 -6.65
CA PHE A 330 26.41 59.11 -6.69
C PHE A 330 27.38 59.74 -5.69
N GLN A 331 27.39 59.21 -4.47
CA GLN A 331 28.22 59.73 -3.39
C GLN A 331 28.64 58.62 -2.41
N ALA A 332 29.81 58.77 -1.78
CA ALA A 332 30.24 57.90 -0.70
C ALA A 332 29.66 58.30 0.67
N PHE A 333 29.38 57.32 1.53
CA PHE A 333 29.06 57.51 2.96
C PHE A 333 30.13 56.96 3.90
N GLY A 334 30.23 57.55 5.10
CA GLY A 334 31.35 57.31 6.03
C GLY A 334 31.10 56.30 7.16
N PHE A 335 29.85 55.94 7.44
CA PHE A 335 29.47 54.96 8.46
C PHE A 335 29.49 53.53 7.90
N ALA A 336 29.51 52.52 8.77
CA ALA A 336 29.42 51.11 8.38
C ALA A 336 27.98 50.62 8.59
N LEU A 337 27.59 49.57 7.86
CA LEU A 337 26.31 48.91 8.03
C LEU A 337 26.53 47.60 8.79
N ASN A 338 25.94 47.45 9.98
CA ASN A 338 26.21 46.26 10.80
C ASN A 338 25.51 45.00 10.26
N ASN A 339 26.27 43.91 10.12
CA ASN A 339 25.79 42.63 9.59
C ASN A 339 24.69 41.97 10.44
N ASP A 340 24.68 42.20 11.76
CA ASP A 340 23.66 41.64 12.66
C ASP A 340 22.40 42.54 12.78
N GLY A 341 22.36 43.66 12.06
CA GLY A 341 21.25 44.64 12.06
C GLY A 341 21.68 46.07 12.40
N ASP A 342 21.04 47.04 11.73
CA ASP A 342 21.29 48.47 11.90
C ASP A 342 20.04 49.31 11.59
N THR A 343 20.15 50.63 11.69
CA THR A 343 19.11 51.58 11.30
C THR A 343 19.64 52.63 10.34
N VAL A 344 19.19 52.58 9.09
CA VAL A 344 19.45 53.61 8.08
C VAL A 344 18.34 54.65 8.11
N THR A 345 18.69 55.93 8.26
CA THR A 345 17.71 57.03 8.30
C THR A 345 18.11 58.16 7.35
N LEU A 346 17.20 58.55 6.47
CA LEU A 346 17.30 59.78 5.68
C LEU A 346 16.63 60.93 6.44
N ARG A 347 17.37 62.02 6.68
CA ARG A 347 16.85 63.24 7.32
C ARG A 347 17.05 64.45 6.43
N CYS A 348 16.07 65.34 6.37
CA CYS A 348 16.18 66.61 5.66
C CYS A 348 15.69 67.74 6.56
N ALA A 349 16.51 68.77 6.75
CA ALA A 349 16.21 69.89 7.66
C ALA A 349 15.73 69.47 9.07
N GLY A 350 16.24 68.34 9.58
CA GLY A 350 15.88 67.75 10.87
C GLY A 350 14.63 66.86 10.89
N ALA A 351 13.84 66.81 9.81
CA ALA A 351 12.73 65.87 9.66
C ALA A 351 13.24 64.50 9.17
N VAL A 352 12.71 63.41 9.74
CA VAL A 352 12.94 62.05 9.22
C VAL A 352 12.09 61.86 7.98
N ILE A 353 12.74 61.60 6.85
CA ILE A 353 12.06 61.37 5.57
C ILE A 353 11.70 59.90 5.41
N ASP A 354 12.66 59.02 5.66
CA ASP A 354 12.45 57.57 5.74
C ASP A 354 13.46 56.94 6.69
N THR A 355 13.09 55.80 7.27
CA THR A 355 13.92 55.01 8.17
C THR A 355 13.69 53.52 7.94
N VAL A 356 14.79 52.76 7.86
CA VAL A 356 14.79 51.31 7.82
C VAL A 356 15.66 50.79 8.96
N ALA A 357 15.04 50.14 9.94
CA ALA A 357 15.73 49.40 10.98
C ALA A 357 15.68 47.91 10.61
N TYR A 358 16.79 47.37 10.10
CA TYR A 358 16.89 45.99 9.64
C TYR A 358 17.56 45.09 10.70
N ASP A 359 17.31 43.79 10.59
CA ASP A 359 17.92 42.72 11.39
C ASP A 359 18.41 41.59 10.49
N ASP A 360 19.09 40.57 11.05
CA ASP A 360 19.62 39.42 10.30
C ASP A 360 18.76 38.16 10.51
N GLY A 361 17.64 38.05 9.78
CA GLY A 361 16.81 36.84 9.75
C GLY A 361 15.62 36.80 10.72
N GLY A 362 15.31 37.92 11.40
CA GLY A 362 14.16 38.03 12.30
C GLY A 362 12.91 38.53 11.60
N VAL A 363 12.92 39.81 11.21
CA VAL A 363 11.89 40.49 10.41
C VAL A 363 12.37 40.69 8.98
N PHE A 364 13.67 40.88 8.80
CA PHE A 364 14.35 41.01 7.51
C PHE A 364 15.04 39.69 7.17
N PRO A 365 15.26 39.39 5.89
CA PRO A 365 15.99 38.18 5.51
C PRO A 365 17.49 38.31 5.87
N ASP A 366 18.13 37.17 6.18
CA ASP A 366 19.59 37.08 6.32
C ASP A 366 20.24 37.28 4.94
N ALA A 367 20.90 38.42 4.75
CA ALA A 367 21.29 38.95 3.45
C ALA A 367 22.81 38.97 3.20
N ARG A 368 23.45 37.80 3.34
CA ARG A 368 24.86 37.62 2.96
C ARG A 368 25.03 37.58 1.45
N ARG A 369 25.85 38.48 0.91
CA ARG A 369 26.08 38.68 -0.53
C ARG A 369 24.82 39.04 -1.32
N ALA A 370 23.76 39.44 -0.65
CA ALA A 370 22.54 39.92 -1.30
C ALA A 370 22.12 41.21 -0.59
N SER A 371 21.57 42.16 -1.33
CA SER A 371 20.87 43.26 -0.70
C SER A 371 19.59 42.77 0.00
N ILE A 372 19.13 43.50 1.00
CA ILE A 372 17.70 43.51 1.34
C ILE A 372 17.00 44.45 0.38
N SER A 373 15.96 43.96 -0.28
CA SER A 373 15.22 44.64 -1.33
C SER A 373 13.76 44.79 -0.91
N ARG A 374 13.23 46.01 -1.04
CA ARG A 374 11.83 46.31 -0.72
C ARG A 374 10.92 46.03 -1.93
N ASP A 375 9.90 45.20 -1.73
CA ASP A 375 8.87 44.91 -2.72
C ASP A 375 8.13 46.20 -3.14
N PRO A 376 8.07 46.53 -4.44
CA PRO A 376 7.41 47.74 -4.90
C PRO A 376 5.88 47.73 -4.74
N ALA A 377 5.25 46.55 -4.63
CA ALA A 377 3.81 46.39 -4.54
C ALA A 377 3.29 46.44 -3.09
N ASP A 378 3.93 45.73 -2.15
CA ASP A 378 3.45 45.62 -0.76
C ASP A 378 4.42 46.18 0.30
N GLY A 379 5.64 46.55 -0.08
CA GLY A 379 6.65 47.13 0.83
C GLY A 379 7.33 46.13 1.75
N ARG A 380 7.13 44.81 1.55
CA ARG A 380 7.86 43.75 2.27
C ARG A 380 9.34 43.76 1.90
N TRP A 381 10.19 43.28 2.80
CA TRP A 381 11.63 43.11 2.55
C TRP A 381 11.96 41.65 2.26
N CYS A 382 12.74 41.43 1.21
CA CYS A 382 13.25 40.12 0.77
C CYS A 382 14.67 40.26 0.25
N LEU A 383 15.30 39.15 -0.14
CA LEU A 383 16.63 39.19 -0.73
C LEU A 383 16.57 39.81 -2.13
N GLY A 384 17.55 40.63 -2.46
CA GLY A 384 17.85 41.00 -3.84
C GLY A 384 18.35 39.77 -4.60
N ARG A 385 17.83 39.57 -5.81
CA ARG A 385 18.04 38.32 -6.58
C ARG A 385 18.63 38.53 -7.96
N GLY A 386 18.54 39.76 -8.49
CA GLY A 386 19.27 40.11 -9.70
C GLY A 386 20.77 40.04 -9.44
N ARG A 387 21.54 39.38 -10.27
CA ARG A 387 23.00 39.41 -10.15
C ARG A 387 23.50 40.78 -10.63
N TYR A 388 24.17 41.55 -9.76
CA TYR A 388 24.76 42.83 -10.16
C TYR A 388 26.29 42.79 -10.23
N PHE A 389 26.91 41.85 -9.51
CA PHE A 389 28.35 41.60 -9.54
C PHE A 389 28.60 40.13 -9.87
N ASP A 390 29.28 39.89 -10.99
CA ASP A 390 29.61 38.57 -11.53
C ASP A 390 31.08 38.27 -11.23
N ALA A 391 31.32 37.47 -10.20
CA ALA A 391 32.65 37.10 -9.76
C ALA A 391 33.12 35.81 -10.46
N PRO A 392 34.43 35.54 -10.56
CA PRO A 392 34.91 34.26 -11.08
C PRO A 392 34.47 33.09 -10.18
N GLY A 393 33.40 32.41 -10.58
CA GLY A 393 32.78 31.29 -9.86
C GLY A 393 31.55 31.72 -9.06
N ASP A 394 30.43 31.04 -9.27
CA ASP A 394 29.10 31.50 -8.82
C ASP A 394 28.95 31.62 -7.29
N ALA A 395 29.78 30.87 -6.56
CA ALA A 395 29.84 30.95 -5.12
C ALA A 395 30.41 32.27 -4.57
N THR A 396 30.66 33.29 -5.40
CA THR A 396 31.20 34.60 -4.97
C THR A 396 30.44 35.80 -5.55
N ASP A 397 29.29 35.57 -6.19
CA ASP A 397 28.47 36.65 -6.73
C ASP A 397 27.74 37.44 -5.66
N HIS A 398 27.36 38.67 -6.03
CA HIS A 398 26.49 39.51 -5.22
C HIS A 398 25.21 39.88 -5.97
N PHE A 399 24.13 39.90 -5.19
CA PHE A 399 22.77 40.01 -5.70
C PHE A 399 22.10 41.29 -5.20
N GLY A 400 21.26 41.87 -6.05
CA GLY A 400 20.56 43.14 -5.87
C GLY A 400 20.13 43.75 -7.20
N SER A 401 19.35 44.82 -7.14
CA SER A 401 18.88 45.58 -8.30
C SER A 401 19.36 47.04 -8.31
N PRO A 402 20.65 47.33 -8.02
CA PRO A 402 21.11 48.70 -7.81
C PRO A 402 20.88 49.58 -9.04
N GLY A 403 20.17 50.69 -8.84
CA GLY A 403 19.79 51.64 -9.88
C GLY A 403 18.59 51.21 -10.72
N GLN A 404 17.97 50.06 -10.42
CA GLN A 404 16.86 49.47 -11.16
C GLN A 404 15.63 49.26 -10.26
N PRO A 405 14.44 49.04 -10.83
CA PRO A 405 13.29 48.62 -10.04
C PRO A 405 13.51 47.28 -9.34
N ASN A 406 13.30 47.26 -8.02
CA ASN A 406 13.29 46.03 -7.24
C ASN A 406 12.26 45.04 -7.79
N PRO A 407 12.61 43.77 -7.97
CA PRO A 407 11.63 42.74 -8.29
C PRO A 407 10.67 42.51 -7.12
N PRO A 408 9.48 41.91 -7.36
CA PRO A 408 8.61 41.45 -6.28
C PRO A 408 9.33 40.40 -5.42
N CYS A 409 8.93 40.23 -4.18
CA CYS A 409 9.54 39.24 -3.28
C CYS A 409 9.20 37.80 -3.64
N ALA A 410 7.98 37.56 -4.14
CA ALA A 410 7.54 36.23 -4.53
C ALA A 410 7.97 35.94 -5.98
N GLU A 411 8.76 34.89 -6.19
CA GLU A 411 9.06 34.36 -7.52
C GLU A 411 9.06 32.84 -7.46
N PRO A 412 8.06 32.22 -8.12
CA PRO A 412 8.14 30.79 -8.35
C PRO A 412 9.32 30.51 -9.29
N VAL A 413 9.95 29.37 -9.06
CA VAL A 413 10.93 28.79 -9.97
C VAL A 413 10.32 28.61 -11.37
N ASP A 414 11.06 28.97 -12.42
CA ASP A 414 10.65 28.80 -13.83
C ASP A 414 10.33 27.33 -14.18
N PHE A 415 11.22 26.40 -13.81
CA PHE A 415 10.98 24.97 -13.98
C PHE A 415 11.73 24.12 -12.96
N CYS A 416 11.11 23.04 -12.50
CA CYS A 416 11.79 21.99 -11.77
C CYS A 416 11.13 20.63 -11.97
N ARG A 417 11.85 19.55 -11.67
CA ARG A 417 11.30 18.18 -11.63
C ARG A 417 12.02 17.28 -10.64
N LEU A 418 11.31 16.26 -10.16
CA LEU A 418 11.95 15.05 -9.65
C LEU A 418 12.67 14.36 -10.81
N GLN A 419 13.98 14.21 -10.69
CA GLN A 419 14.80 13.68 -11.79
C GLN A 419 14.93 12.16 -11.74
N PHE A 420 15.33 11.63 -10.58
CA PHE A 420 15.63 10.20 -10.42
C PHE A 420 15.78 9.82 -8.94
N PRO A 421 15.42 8.60 -8.52
CA PRO A 421 14.57 7.67 -9.25
C PRO A 421 13.11 8.18 -9.35
N PRO A 422 12.29 7.64 -10.26
CA PRO A 422 10.85 7.89 -10.30
C PRO A 422 10.06 6.96 -9.36
N ALA A 423 10.65 5.83 -8.96
CA ALA A 423 10.05 4.88 -8.03
C ALA A 423 11.11 4.27 -7.09
N ILE A 424 10.72 4.03 -5.84
CA ILE A 424 11.55 3.47 -4.79
C ILE A 424 10.79 2.35 -4.10
N ASP A 425 11.36 1.15 -4.06
CA ASP A 425 10.87 0.04 -3.25
C ASP A 425 11.99 -0.39 -2.28
N GLY A 426 11.67 -0.52 -0.99
CA GLY A 426 12.64 -0.90 0.03
C GLY A 426 12.03 -1.12 1.41
N ALA A 427 12.86 -1.42 2.40
CA ALA A 427 12.43 -1.59 3.78
C ALA A 427 12.52 -0.26 4.57
N PRO A 428 11.71 -0.07 5.63
CA PRO A 428 11.84 1.06 6.54
C PRO A 428 13.27 1.21 7.04
N GLY A 429 13.80 2.44 6.93
CA GLY A 429 15.17 2.75 7.33
C GLY A 429 16.22 2.60 6.22
N ASP A 430 15.90 1.99 5.08
CA ASP A 430 16.77 2.06 3.90
C ASP A 430 16.97 3.52 3.49
N VAL A 431 18.15 3.83 2.96
CA VAL A 431 18.51 5.19 2.52
C VAL A 431 18.74 5.18 1.01
N VAL A 432 17.97 6.01 0.31
CA VAL A 432 18.04 6.14 -1.15
C VAL A 432 18.38 7.58 -1.52
N ARG A 433 19.39 7.75 -2.38
CA ARG A 433 19.76 9.04 -2.96
C ARG A 433 18.78 9.41 -4.06
N VAL A 434 18.12 10.56 -3.93
CA VAL A 434 17.16 11.09 -4.91
C VAL A 434 17.70 12.40 -5.46
N TYR A 435 17.44 12.65 -6.73
CA TYR A 435 17.92 13.77 -7.53
C TYR A 435 16.74 14.59 -8.03
N GLY A 436 16.88 15.91 -8.04
CA GLY A 436 15.92 16.86 -8.59
C GLY A 436 16.64 17.85 -9.47
N ARG A 437 15.96 18.37 -10.50
CA ARG A 437 16.51 19.40 -11.38
C ARG A 437 15.71 20.68 -11.30
N LEU A 438 16.40 21.80 -11.49
CA LEU A 438 15.92 23.16 -11.37
C LEU A 438 16.44 23.98 -12.56
N TYR A 439 15.56 24.76 -13.18
CA TYR A 439 15.90 25.82 -14.12
C TYR A 439 15.37 27.14 -13.57
N GLU A 440 16.21 28.15 -13.54
CA GLU A 440 15.84 29.54 -13.27
C GLU A 440 16.71 30.46 -14.13
N ALA A 441 16.06 31.25 -15.00
CA ALA A 441 16.76 32.06 -15.99
C ALA A 441 17.73 33.05 -15.34
N GLY A 442 18.98 33.07 -15.82
CA GLY A 442 20.04 33.93 -15.28
C GLY A 442 20.66 33.45 -13.97
N LEU A 443 20.16 32.37 -13.36
CA LEU A 443 20.76 31.72 -12.20
C LEU A 443 21.39 30.37 -12.55
N THR A 444 20.64 29.46 -13.16
CA THR A 444 21.10 28.07 -13.43
C THR A 444 21.67 27.85 -14.83
N ASP A 445 21.61 28.85 -15.70
CA ASP A 445 21.99 28.75 -17.12
C ASP A 445 23.37 29.36 -17.42
N ARG A 446 24.25 29.42 -16.41
CA ARG A 446 25.54 30.13 -16.46
C ARG A 446 26.68 29.20 -16.83
N SER A 447 26.64 27.97 -16.32
CA SER A 447 27.62 26.95 -16.61
C SER A 447 26.95 25.63 -16.96
N THR A 448 27.75 24.64 -17.35
CA THR A 448 27.26 23.27 -17.49
C THR A 448 27.27 22.52 -16.15
N GLY A 449 27.74 23.14 -15.07
CA GLY A 449 27.78 22.57 -13.73
C GLY A 449 26.53 22.93 -12.93
N ASN A 450 26.67 22.91 -11.60
CA ASN A 450 25.68 23.53 -10.71
C ASN A 450 26.08 24.98 -10.41
N ASP A 451 25.17 25.91 -10.64
CA ASP A 451 25.34 27.35 -10.42
C ASP A 451 24.67 27.76 -9.09
N THR A 452 25.48 27.88 -8.03
CA THR A 452 24.92 28.08 -6.67
C THR A 452 24.63 29.54 -6.35
N ALA A 453 23.49 29.81 -5.71
CA ALA A 453 23.17 31.11 -5.10
C ALA A 453 22.64 30.94 -3.65
N PRO A 454 22.87 31.90 -2.73
CA PRO A 454 22.58 31.75 -1.30
C PRO A 454 21.09 31.60 -0.96
N PHE A 455 20.20 32.07 -1.83
CA PHE A 455 18.75 31.99 -1.67
C PHE A 455 18.10 30.82 -2.41
N VAL A 456 18.85 30.10 -3.25
CA VAL A 456 18.36 28.92 -3.93
C VAL A 456 18.43 27.74 -2.96
N ARG A 457 17.28 27.10 -2.71
CA ARG A 457 17.20 25.93 -1.84
C ARG A 457 16.33 24.87 -2.49
N GLY A 458 16.78 23.62 -2.39
CA GLY A 458 16.01 22.44 -2.76
C GLY A 458 15.69 21.60 -1.53
N GLU A 459 14.49 21.07 -1.46
CA GLU A 459 14.11 20.08 -0.45
C GLU A 459 13.45 18.88 -1.11
N LEU A 460 13.85 17.70 -0.68
CA LEU A 460 13.20 16.44 -1.02
C LEU A 460 12.15 16.14 0.04
N GLY A 461 10.93 15.81 -0.35
CA GLY A 461 9.91 15.42 0.61
C GLY A 461 9.09 14.22 0.19
N PHE A 462 8.47 13.59 1.19
CA PHE A 462 7.52 12.51 0.99
C PHE A 462 6.27 12.73 1.84
N GLY A 463 5.13 12.20 1.39
CA GLY A 463 3.84 12.33 2.04
C GLY A 463 2.90 11.17 1.71
N PRO A 464 1.64 11.24 2.17
CA PRO A 464 0.64 10.23 1.84
C PRO A 464 0.50 10.04 0.32
N ASP A 465 0.31 8.79 -0.11
CA ASP A 465 0.02 8.43 -1.51
C ASP A 465 -1.21 9.17 -2.06
N GLY A 466 -1.12 9.63 -3.31
CA GLY A 466 -2.14 10.39 -4.03
C GLY A 466 -2.44 11.77 -3.44
N SER A 467 -1.50 12.43 -2.77
CA SER A 467 -1.76 13.67 -2.02
C SER A 467 -1.02 14.91 -2.53
N GLN A 468 -1.64 16.08 -2.36
CA GLN A 468 -1.01 17.36 -2.68
C GLN A 468 -0.04 17.78 -1.55
N PRO A 469 1.21 18.18 -1.86
CA PRO A 469 2.21 18.61 -0.87
C PRO A 469 1.96 20.03 -0.35
N ALA A 470 1.44 20.92 -1.20
CA ALA A 470 1.23 22.32 -0.84
C ALA A 470 0.24 22.46 0.33
N GLY A 471 0.70 23.05 1.44
CA GLY A 471 -0.12 23.25 2.65
C GLY A 471 -0.41 21.96 3.44
N ASN A 472 0.16 20.82 3.05
CA ASN A 472 -0.12 19.53 3.67
C ASN A 472 0.92 19.19 4.75
N ALA A 473 0.51 19.31 6.02
CA ALA A 473 1.36 19.02 7.17
C ALA A 473 1.72 17.53 7.35
N ALA A 474 1.21 16.61 6.53
CA ALA A 474 1.64 15.22 6.52
C ALA A 474 2.95 15.01 5.73
N TRP A 475 3.27 15.90 4.80
CA TRP A 475 4.52 15.85 4.07
C TRP A 475 5.70 16.17 4.98
N ARG A 476 6.82 15.48 4.76
CA ARG A 476 8.07 15.61 5.51
C ARG A 476 9.16 15.98 4.53
N TRP A 477 9.91 17.03 4.84
CA TRP A 477 10.93 17.61 3.96
C TRP A 477 12.32 17.45 4.55
N VAL A 478 13.28 17.14 3.71
CA VAL A 478 14.71 17.07 4.03
C VAL A 478 15.47 18.01 3.09
N ALA A 479 16.42 18.77 3.62
CA ALA A 479 17.22 19.69 2.83
C ALA A 479 18.09 18.93 1.82
N GLY A 480 18.06 19.36 0.57
CA GLY A 480 18.95 18.90 -0.48
C GLY A 480 20.19 19.78 -0.62
N ALA A 481 21.18 19.26 -1.33
CA ALA A 481 22.39 20.00 -1.70
C ALA A 481 22.65 19.87 -3.20
N PRO A 482 23.32 20.87 -3.83
CA PRO A 482 23.77 20.74 -5.22
C PRO A 482 24.58 19.45 -5.42
N ASN A 483 24.33 18.73 -6.51
CA ASN A 483 25.07 17.53 -6.87
C ASN A 483 26.49 17.91 -7.39
N PRO A 484 27.58 17.62 -6.66
CA PRO A 484 28.91 18.06 -7.07
C PRO A 484 29.42 17.38 -8.35
N GLY A 485 28.80 16.28 -8.77
CA GLY A 485 29.18 15.52 -9.96
C GLY A 485 28.31 15.80 -11.18
N TYR A 486 27.38 16.75 -11.11
CA TYR A 486 26.48 17.06 -12.22
C TYR A 486 27.20 17.84 -13.33
N ASP A 487 26.91 17.43 -14.57
CA ASP A 487 27.34 18.07 -15.81
C ASP A 487 26.14 18.10 -16.77
N GLY A 488 25.44 19.23 -16.82
CA GLY A 488 24.31 19.48 -17.70
C GLY A 488 24.67 19.37 -19.19
N GLY A 489 25.92 19.65 -19.56
CA GLY A 489 26.41 19.43 -20.92
C GLY A 489 26.40 17.95 -21.29
N ALA A 490 26.87 17.09 -20.38
CA ALA A 490 26.82 15.64 -20.54
C ALA A 490 25.38 15.09 -20.43
N ALA A 491 24.53 15.70 -19.60
CA ALA A 491 23.14 15.33 -19.42
C ALA A 491 22.21 15.78 -20.58
N GLY A 492 22.69 16.67 -21.46
CA GLY A 492 21.87 17.27 -22.52
C GLY A 492 20.93 18.39 -22.03
N GLU A 493 21.14 18.86 -20.80
CA GLU A 493 20.34 19.87 -20.09
C GLU A 493 21.27 20.90 -19.46
N ARG A 494 22.07 21.52 -20.31
CA ARG A 494 23.15 22.45 -19.91
C ARG A 494 22.70 23.65 -19.08
N ASP A 495 21.42 23.97 -19.08
CA ASP A 495 20.89 25.18 -18.45
C ASP A 495 20.21 24.87 -17.09
N ASN A 496 20.13 23.58 -16.71
CA ASN A 496 19.53 23.13 -15.45
C ASN A 496 20.61 22.84 -14.41
N ASP A 497 20.33 23.14 -13.15
CA ASP A 497 21.04 22.63 -11.99
C ASP A 497 20.44 21.29 -11.51
N GLU A 498 21.24 20.46 -10.84
CA GLU A 498 20.80 19.20 -10.21
C GLU A 498 21.16 19.17 -8.73
N TYR A 499 20.15 18.95 -7.90
CA TYR A 499 20.27 18.77 -6.46
C TYR A 499 20.06 17.32 -6.09
N GLN A 500 20.62 16.92 -4.95
CA GLN A 500 20.51 15.57 -4.44
C GLN A 500 20.28 15.56 -2.92
N ALA A 501 19.51 14.58 -2.44
CA ALA A 501 19.25 14.37 -1.01
C ALA A 501 19.08 12.88 -0.71
N ASP A 502 19.41 12.48 0.53
CA ASP A 502 19.19 11.12 1.02
C ASP A 502 17.81 11.00 1.67
N LEU A 503 16.95 10.13 1.12
CA LEU A 503 15.64 9.79 1.66
C LEU A 503 15.74 8.52 2.49
N THR A 504 15.43 8.62 3.78
CA THR A 504 15.24 7.43 4.64
C THR A 504 13.81 6.94 4.52
N LEU A 505 13.62 5.68 4.13
CA LEU A 505 12.29 5.12 3.89
C LEU A 505 11.47 5.10 5.19
N PRO A 506 10.21 5.57 5.15
CA PRO A 506 9.33 5.62 6.32
C PRO A 506 8.83 4.23 6.74
N ALA A 507 7.93 4.17 7.73
CA ALA A 507 7.23 2.95 8.11
C ALA A 507 6.50 2.30 6.91
N PRO A 508 6.17 1.00 6.98
CA PRO A 508 5.58 0.30 5.84
C PRO A 508 4.31 0.98 5.32
N GLY A 509 4.21 1.14 4.00
CA GLY A 509 3.12 1.84 3.32
C GLY A 509 3.52 2.33 1.93
N ALA A 510 2.54 2.86 1.19
CA ALA A 510 2.73 3.59 -0.05
C ALA A 510 2.75 5.10 0.21
N TYR A 511 3.63 5.82 -0.47
CA TYR A 511 3.88 7.24 -0.30
C TYR A 511 4.20 7.90 -1.65
N ASP A 512 3.81 9.16 -1.80
CA ASP A 512 4.35 10.03 -2.84
C ASP A 512 5.62 10.70 -2.33
N TYR A 513 6.58 10.96 -3.22
CA TYR A 513 7.71 11.84 -2.96
C TYR A 513 7.99 12.78 -4.13
N ALA A 514 8.54 13.93 -3.83
CA ALA A 514 8.74 15.02 -4.78
C ALA A 514 9.88 15.93 -4.32
N TRP A 515 10.42 16.71 -5.26
CA TRP A 515 11.25 17.85 -4.90
C TRP A 515 10.40 19.10 -4.75
N ARG A 516 10.90 20.06 -3.98
CA ARG A 516 10.49 21.46 -4.07
C ARG A 516 11.70 22.35 -4.10
N PHE A 517 11.61 23.45 -4.84
CA PHE A 517 12.66 24.45 -4.93
C PHE A 517 12.12 25.85 -4.63
N THR A 518 13.00 26.69 -4.12
CA THR A 518 12.78 28.12 -3.93
C THR A 518 13.99 28.88 -4.48
N VAL A 519 13.71 30.00 -5.15
CA VAL A 519 14.71 30.99 -5.62
C VAL A 519 14.54 32.33 -4.89
N ASP A 520 13.66 32.39 -3.89
CA ASP A 520 13.37 33.57 -3.10
C ASP A 520 13.70 33.38 -1.61
N GLY A 521 14.49 32.36 -1.25
CA GLY A 521 14.88 32.11 0.14
C GLY A 521 13.76 31.49 0.99
N GLY A 522 12.72 30.94 0.36
CA GLY A 522 11.64 30.18 0.99
C GLY A 522 10.33 30.95 1.15
N PHE A 523 10.18 32.13 0.55
CA PHE A 523 8.90 32.85 0.49
C PHE A 523 7.89 32.09 -0.36
N THR A 524 8.32 31.55 -1.49
CA THR A 524 7.54 30.66 -2.33
C THR A 524 8.30 29.38 -2.62
N TRP A 525 7.53 28.32 -2.89
CA TRP A 525 8.04 27.00 -3.20
C TRP A 525 7.32 26.47 -4.43
N THR A 526 8.08 26.10 -5.45
CA THR A 526 7.59 25.34 -6.59
C THR A 526 7.76 23.87 -6.28
N TYR A 527 6.68 23.09 -6.41
CA TYR A 527 6.65 21.65 -6.15
C TYR A 527 6.82 20.90 -7.47
N CYS A 528 7.67 19.88 -7.47
CA CYS A 528 8.23 19.28 -8.67
C CYS A 528 8.01 17.76 -8.62
N ASP A 529 7.02 17.29 -9.38
CA ASP A 529 6.83 15.86 -9.62
C ASP A 529 7.79 15.34 -10.72
N GLY A 530 7.67 14.05 -11.05
CA GLY A 530 8.53 13.37 -12.02
C GLY A 530 7.93 13.26 -13.42
N GLY A 531 6.77 13.87 -13.67
CA GLY A 531 6.11 13.89 -14.97
C GLY A 531 6.88 14.75 -15.98
N ASP A 532 6.53 14.59 -17.26
CA ASP A 532 6.88 15.54 -18.32
C ASP A 532 5.60 16.36 -18.58
N PRO A 533 5.57 17.68 -18.30
CA PRO A 533 6.68 18.64 -18.28
C PRO A 533 7.15 19.12 -16.89
N GLY A 534 7.19 18.26 -15.87
CA GLY A 534 7.65 18.61 -14.52
C GLY A 534 6.75 19.65 -13.87
N SER A 535 7.31 20.74 -13.33
CA SER A 535 6.50 21.77 -12.66
C SER A 535 5.72 22.69 -13.61
N SER A 536 5.88 22.58 -14.94
CA SER A 536 5.27 23.54 -15.88
C SER A 536 3.74 23.44 -15.98
N ASP A 537 3.15 22.31 -15.63
CA ASP A 537 1.70 22.11 -15.48
C ASP A 537 1.25 22.03 -14.00
N GLY A 538 2.20 22.30 -13.09
CA GLY A 538 1.99 22.23 -11.65
C GLY A 538 2.04 20.80 -11.11
N TYR A 539 2.18 20.66 -9.79
CA TYR A 539 2.30 19.35 -9.18
C TYR A 539 1.03 18.48 -9.35
N ALA A 540 1.22 17.29 -9.92
CA ALA A 540 0.20 16.25 -10.04
C ALA A 540 0.58 15.02 -9.19
N PRO A 541 -0.29 14.57 -8.25
CA PRO A 541 -0.02 13.36 -7.46
C PRO A 541 0.19 12.10 -8.31
N GLY A 542 -0.47 12.02 -9.48
CA GLY A 542 -0.30 10.89 -10.41
C GLY A 542 1.07 10.82 -11.08
N ASP A 543 1.80 11.92 -11.10
CA ASP A 543 3.14 12.03 -11.70
C ASP A 543 4.24 12.13 -10.62
N ALA A 544 3.86 12.06 -9.35
CA ALA A 544 4.77 12.06 -8.22
C ALA A 544 5.68 10.83 -8.21
N GLY A 545 6.84 10.96 -7.58
CA GLY A 545 7.68 9.81 -7.29
C GLY A 545 6.95 8.81 -6.40
N GLN A 546 6.98 7.53 -6.77
CA GLN A 546 6.24 6.48 -6.07
C GLN A 546 7.15 5.72 -5.09
N LEU A 547 6.84 5.75 -3.80
CA LEU A 547 7.62 5.05 -2.77
C LEU A 547 6.78 3.96 -2.10
N THR A 548 7.24 2.72 -2.21
CA THR A 548 6.72 1.57 -1.44
C THR A 548 7.71 1.20 -0.36
N SER A 549 7.38 1.51 0.90
CA SER A 549 8.07 0.96 2.05
C SER A 549 7.43 -0.36 2.44
N MET A 550 8.14 -1.46 2.27
CA MET A 550 7.65 -2.81 2.55
C MET A 550 7.94 -3.21 3.99
N ALA A 551 7.04 -3.95 4.64
CA ALA A 551 7.30 -4.45 5.98
C ALA A 551 8.58 -5.32 6.01
N ASP A 552 9.51 -4.98 6.89
CA ASP A 552 10.64 -5.86 7.19
C ASP A 552 10.10 -7.10 7.90
N LEU A 553 10.01 -8.22 7.18
CA LEU A 553 9.53 -9.49 7.69
C LEU A 553 10.39 -10.04 8.84
N CYS A 554 11.61 -9.50 9.03
CA CYS A 554 12.55 -9.85 10.08
C CYS A 554 12.66 -8.82 11.20
N ALA A 555 11.84 -7.74 11.21
CA ALA A 555 11.82 -6.75 12.30
C ALA A 555 10.40 -6.51 12.86
N PRO A 556 10.14 -6.84 14.13
CA PRO A 556 11.04 -7.50 15.09
C PRO A 556 11.35 -8.94 14.67
N ASN A 557 12.54 -9.45 15.04
CA ASN A 557 12.98 -10.80 14.65
C ASN A 557 11.94 -11.86 15.06
N PRO A 558 11.24 -12.51 14.10
CA PRO A 558 10.22 -13.50 14.40
C PRO A 558 10.80 -14.84 14.87
N CYS A 559 12.11 -15.05 14.74
CA CYS A 559 12.81 -16.29 15.08
C CYS A 559 13.12 -16.40 16.57
N VAL A 560 12.06 -16.36 17.37
CA VAL A 560 12.11 -16.50 18.82
C VAL A 560 11.51 -17.84 19.25
N GLY A 561 12.25 -18.57 20.08
CA GLY A 561 11.92 -19.93 20.50
C GLY A 561 12.58 -20.98 19.61
N ALA A 562 13.47 -21.79 20.20
CA ALA A 562 14.15 -22.85 19.47
C ALA A 562 13.13 -23.87 18.91
N PRO A 563 13.38 -24.44 17.71
CA PRO A 563 12.61 -25.57 17.22
C PRO A 563 12.78 -26.79 18.15
N PRO A 564 11.86 -27.76 18.11
CA PRO A 564 11.99 -29.00 18.88
C PRO A 564 13.33 -29.70 18.61
N PRO A 565 13.92 -30.38 19.61
CA PRO A 565 15.12 -31.18 19.41
C PRO A 565 14.93 -32.18 18.26
N SER A 566 16.00 -32.41 17.49
CA SER A 566 15.99 -33.31 16.34
C SER A 566 16.96 -34.47 16.53
N CYS A 567 16.87 -35.49 15.67
CA CYS A 567 17.79 -36.63 15.67
C CYS A 567 18.72 -36.56 14.46
N ASP A 568 20.03 -36.62 14.71
CA ASP A 568 21.06 -36.86 13.70
C ASP A 568 21.71 -38.23 14.00
N GLY A 569 21.22 -39.27 13.33
CA GLY A 569 21.47 -40.65 13.75
C GLY A 569 20.97 -40.91 15.17
N ASP A 570 21.79 -41.54 16.02
CA ASP A 570 21.48 -41.78 17.44
C ASP A 570 21.88 -40.59 18.34
N THR A 571 21.97 -39.38 17.81
CA THR A 571 22.34 -38.17 18.57
C THR A 571 21.19 -37.19 18.60
N VAL A 572 20.81 -36.76 19.80
CA VAL A 572 19.85 -35.67 20.00
C VAL A 572 20.56 -34.33 19.76
N VAL A 573 20.00 -33.49 18.91
CA VAL A 573 20.47 -32.14 18.59
C VAL A 573 19.48 -31.11 19.14
N THR A 574 19.97 -30.11 19.87
CA THR A 574 19.16 -28.98 20.37
C THR A 574 19.67 -27.67 19.79
N TYR A 575 18.84 -26.63 19.80
CA TYR A 575 19.11 -25.35 19.14
C TYR A 575 19.03 -24.19 20.14
N VAL A 576 19.68 -23.07 19.84
CA VAL A 576 19.58 -21.84 20.64
C VAL A 576 18.20 -21.20 20.48
N ASP A 577 17.71 -20.49 21.51
CA ASP A 577 16.36 -19.91 21.50
C ASP A 577 16.19 -18.68 20.58
N LEU A 578 17.29 -18.02 20.22
CA LEU A 578 17.27 -16.85 19.33
C LEU A 578 17.89 -17.23 17.99
N GLY A 579 17.04 -17.34 16.96
CA GLY A 579 17.46 -17.63 15.59
C GLY A 579 17.78 -16.37 14.78
N VAL A 580 18.44 -16.58 13.65
CA VAL A 580 18.67 -15.56 12.61
C VAL A 580 17.51 -15.63 11.61
N CYS A 581 16.87 -14.49 11.39
CA CYS A 581 15.84 -14.34 10.36
C CYS A 581 16.47 -13.92 9.03
N ALA A 582 16.04 -14.56 7.95
CA ALA A 582 16.34 -14.17 6.57
C ALA A 582 15.07 -14.27 5.72
N VAL A 583 14.95 -13.49 4.64
CA VAL A 583 13.81 -13.59 3.73
C VAL A 583 14.13 -14.60 2.62
N GLU A 584 13.37 -15.69 2.56
CA GLU A 584 13.48 -16.70 1.50
C GLU A 584 12.11 -16.87 0.82
N GLY A 585 12.05 -16.73 -0.51
CA GLY A 585 10.81 -16.93 -1.27
C GLY A 585 9.67 -15.96 -0.93
N GLY A 586 9.97 -14.79 -0.36
CA GLY A 586 8.97 -13.79 0.05
C GLY A 586 8.39 -13.98 1.45
N ALA A 587 8.95 -14.90 2.26
CA ALA A 587 8.56 -15.11 3.65
C ALA A 587 9.78 -15.05 4.59
N ALA A 588 9.56 -14.72 5.86
CA ALA A 588 10.59 -14.84 6.89
C ALA A 588 10.91 -16.32 7.15
N ALA A 589 12.18 -16.68 6.97
CA ALA A 589 12.75 -17.98 7.25
C ALA A 589 13.69 -17.89 8.45
N CYS A 590 13.62 -18.87 9.34
CA CYS A 590 14.40 -18.89 10.57
C CYS A 590 15.48 -19.96 10.53
N THR A 591 16.71 -19.57 10.84
CA THR A 591 17.82 -20.48 11.08
C THR A 591 18.25 -20.38 12.55
N PHE A 592 18.43 -21.52 13.20
CA PHE A 592 18.82 -21.57 14.60
C PHE A 592 20.15 -22.29 14.73
N ASP A 593 21.11 -21.67 15.42
CA ASP A 593 22.39 -22.30 15.71
C ASP A 593 22.18 -23.50 16.65
N GLU A 594 23.01 -24.51 16.46
CA GLU A 594 23.02 -25.67 17.34
C GLU A 594 23.52 -25.28 18.75
N LEU A 595 22.72 -25.60 19.76
CA LEU A 595 23.07 -25.42 21.16
C LEU A 595 23.85 -26.62 21.71
N SER A 596 23.42 -27.84 21.37
CA SER A 596 24.12 -29.05 21.82
C SER A 596 23.86 -30.28 20.94
N ARG A 597 24.83 -31.20 20.93
CA ARG A 597 24.74 -32.57 20.39
C ARG A 597 25.00 -33.58 21.50
N THR A 598 24.04 -34.45 21.75
CA THR A 598 24.12 -35.48 22.81
C THR A 598 23.84 -36.86 22.24
N PRO A 599 24.84 -37.75 22.13
CA PRO A 599 24.64 -39.14 21.71
C PRO A 599 23.79 -39.92 22.71
N CYS A 600 22.88 -40.76 22.22
CA CYS A 600 22.11 -41.69 23.04
C CYS A 600 23.00 -42.82 23.56
N GLY A 601 22.84 -43.15 24.84
CA GLY A 601 23.66 -44.15 25.53
C GLY A 601 22.95 -45.49 25.65
N GLY A 602 23.70 -46.56 25.88
CA GLY A 602 23.12 -47.81 26.42
C GLY A 602 22.16 -48.59 25.52
N GLY A 603 22.28 -48.49 24.18
CA GLY A 603 21.40 -49.21 23.25
C GLY A 603 20.08 -48.50 22.94
N GLU A 604 19.88 -47.30 23.48
CA GLU A 604 18.81 -46.38 23.10
C GLU A 604 19.07 -45.82 21.70
N VAL A 605 18.00 -45.59 20.95
CA VAL A 605 18.04 -44.91 19.65
C VAL A 605 17.43 -43.52 19.78
N CYS A 606 17.91 -42.55 19.02
CA CYS A 606 17.26 -41.24 18.97
C CYS A 606 15.98 -41.35 18.14
N GLN A 607 14.84 -41.06 18.76
CA GLN A 607 13.56 -41.00 18.08
C GLN A 607 12.81 -39.74 18.50
N ALA A 608 12.38 -38.93 17.51
CA ALA A 608 11.65 -37.68 17.72
C ALA A 608 12.33 -36.68 18.69
N GLY A 609 13.66 -36.57 18.62
CA GLY A 609 14.42 -35.63 19.45
C GLY A 609 14.68 -36.10 20.88
N ALA A 610 14.47 -37.38 21.18
CA ALA A 610 14.74 -37.97 22.49
C ALA A 610 15.39 -39.35 22.36
N CYS A 611 16.19 -39.74 23.35
CA CYS A 611 16.69 -41.11 23.45
C CYS A 611 15.58 -42.01 24.00
N VAL A 612 15.25 -43.08 23.27
CA VAL A 612 14.22 -44.04 23.66
C VAL A 612 14.79 -45.46 23.71
N ASP A 613 14.38 -46.20 24.74
CA ASP A 613 14.68 -47.62 24.91
C ASP A 613 13.55 -48.46 24.26
N LEU A 614 13.88 -49.22 23.23
CA LEU A 614 12.97 -50.14 22.57
C LEU A 614 13.05 -51.50 23.28
N GLY A 615 12.32 -51.66 24.38
CA GLY A 615 12.31 -52.86 25.22
C GLY A 615 12.18 -54.20 24.47
N GLY A 616 12.76 -55.27 25.05
CA GLY A 616 12.88 -56.60 24.42
C GLY A 616 11.56 -57.39 24.29
N VAL A 617 11.60 -58.53 23.57
CA VAL A 617 10.46 -59.36 23.11
C VAL A 617 9.53 -59.96 24.19
N CYS A 618 9.74 -59.69 25.48
CA CYS A 618 8.84 -60.07 26.59
C CYS A 618 8.20 -58.86 27.29
N ASP A 619 8.28 -57.64 26.74
CA ASP A 619 7.59 -56.45 27.27
C ASP A 619 6.69 -55.78 26.20
N PRO A 620 5.34 -55.87 26.32
CA PRO A 620 4.60 -56.56 27.38
C PRO A 620 4.62 -58.09 27.24
N ASN A 621 4.46 -58.81 28.36
CA ASN A 621 4.52 -60.29 28.43
C ASN A 621 3.39 -60.93 27.57
N PRO A 622 3.72 -61.67 26.49
CA PRO A 622 2.75 -62.24 25.56
C PRO A 622 2.12 -63.58 26.02
N CYS A 623 2.34 -64.04 27.26
CA CYS A 623 1.87 -65.35 27.76
C CYS A 623 0.55 -65.27 28.56
N ASP A 624 -0.54 -64.87 27.90
CA ASP A 624 -1.84 -64.59 28.51
C ASP A 624 -2.95 -65.64 28.26
N GLU A 625 -2.70 -66.64 27.40
CA GLU A 625 -3.65 -67.74 27.13
C GLU A 625 -3.13 -69.11 27.59
N ALA A 626 -3.72 -69.64 28.66
CA ALA A 626 -3.36 -70.93 29.24
C ALA A 626 -3.94 -72.15 28.49
N PRO A 627 -3.25 -73.32 28.49
CA PRO A 627 -3.76 -74.55 27.89
C PRO A 627 -5.06 -75.07 28.53
N ALA A 628 -5.90 -75.75 27.75
CA ALA A 628 -7.16 -76.34 28.22
C ALA A 628 -6.96 -77.47 29.25
N ALA A 629 -7.91 -77.57 30.20
CA ALA A 629 -7.94 -78.63 31.20
C ALA A 629 -8.16 -80.02 30.56
N ARG A 630 -7.56 -81.07 31.14
CA ARG A 630 -7.64 -82.45 30.60
C ARG A 630 -7.56 -83.51 31.70
N CYS A 631 -8.06 -84.72 31.43
CA CYS A 631 -7.86 -85.87 32.34
C CYS A 631 -6.42 -86.42 32.22
N ASP A 632 -5.86 -86.82 33.35
CA ASP A 632 -4.59 -87.53 33.50
C ASP A 632 -4.77 -88.68 34.50
N GLY A 633 -5.13 -89.86 33.99
CA GLY A 633 -5.68 -90.95 34.79
C GLY A 633 -7.03 -90.56 35.40
N ASN A 634 -7.30 -90.95 36.64
CA ASN A 634 -8.53 -90.57 37.36
C ASN A 634 -8.44 -89.18 38.02
N ALA A 635 -7.80 -88.20 37.36
CA ALA A 635 -7.58 -86.84 37.88
C ALA A 635 -7.68 -85.79 36.77
N VAL A 636 -8.16 -84.58 37.10
CA VAL A 636 -8.24 -83.42 36.20
C VAL A 636 -7.01 -82.52 36.37
N LEU A 637 -6.32 -82.18 35.27
CA LEU A 637 -5.24 -81.18 35.18
C LEU A 637 -5.79 -79.82 34.75
N ARG A 638 -5.40 -78.73 35.44
CA ARG A 638 -5.72 -77.32 35.11
C ARG A 638 -4.45 -76.46 35.12
N PHE A 639 -4.43 -75.34 34.38
CA PHE A 639 -3.27 -74.43 34.27
C PHE A 639 -3.63 -73.00 34.76
N ALA A 640 -2.64 -72.25 35.26
CA ALA A 640 -2.82 -70.85 35.67
C ALA A 640 -3.05 -69.94 34.46
N ALA A 641 -3.83 -68.86 34.63
CA ALA A 641 -4.29 -68.00 33.53
C ALA A 641 -3.19 -67.18 32.83
N VAL A 642 -2.04 -66.95 33.47
CA VAL A 642 -0.90 -66.22 32.88
C VAL A 642 0.37 -67.05 33.07
N GLY A 643 1.13 -67.24 31.99
CA GLY A 643 2.40 -67.96 31.96
C GLY A 643 3.60 -67.05 32.16
N GLN A 644 4.78 -67.65 32.40
CA GLN A 644 6.04 -66.90 32.44
C GLN A 644 6.68 -66.84 31.05
N CYS A 645 7.01 -65.64 30.56
CA CYS A 645 7.76 -65.42 29.31
C CYS A 645 9.27 -65.49 29.57
N THR A 646 9.98 -66.23 28.72
CA THR A 646 11.44 -66.22 28.65
C THR A 646 11.88 -66.02 27.21
N ASP A 647 12.85 -65.13 26.97
CA ASP A 647 13.41 -64.90 25.65
C ASP A 647 14.44 -66.00 25.32
N VAL A 648 14.12 -66.80 24.30
CA VAL A 648 15.03 -67.83 23.77
C VAL A 648 15.37 -67.46 22.33
N GLY A 649 16.42 -66.65 22.16
CA GLY A 649 16.99 -66.30 20.85
C GLY A 649 16.11 -65.37 20.01
N GLY A 650 15.42 -64.42 20.65
CA GLY A 650 14.54 -63.45 20.00
C GLY A 650 13.08 -63.92 19.87
N ASN A 651 12.73 -65.05 20.51
CA ASN A 651 11.36 -65.59 20.51
C ASN A 651 10.86 -65.76 21.96
N PRO A 652 9.64 -65.27 22.28
CA PRO A 652 9.05 -65.45 23.60
C PRO A 652 8.58 -66.90 23.79
N GLN A 653 9.03 -67.55 24.87
CA GLN A 653 8.60 -68.89 25.25
C GLN A 653 7.77 -68.85 26.54
N CYS A 654 6.56 -69.43 26.51
CA CYS A 654 5.58 -69.39 27.59
C CYS A 654 5.48 -70.69 28.37
N ASP A 655 5.78 -70.63 29.67
CA ASP A 655 5.66 -71.79 30.58
C ASP A 655 4.46 -71.66 31.53
N TYR A 656 3.64 -72.73 31.62
CA TYR A 656 2.43 -72.83 32.45
C TYR A 656 2.49 -74.02 33.43
N ALA A 657 2.43 -73.75 34.74
CA ALA A 657 2.48 -74.79 35.77
C ALA A 657 1.12 -75.53 35.94
N PRO A 658 1.08 -76.88 35.89
CA PRO A 658 -0.16 -77.66 36.03
C PRO A 658 -0.58 -77.91 37.49
N GLN A 659 -1.89 -77.88 37.76
CA GLN A 659 -2.54 -78.30 39.00
C GLN A 659 -3.36 -79.58 38.78
N ARG A 660 -3.13 -80.63 39.59
CA ARG A 660 -3.74 -81.97 39.43
C ARG A 660 -4.75 -82.28 40.54
N THR A 661 -5.98 -82.64 40.20
CA THR A 661 -7.09 -82.91 41.13
C THR A 661 -7.70 -84.32 40.92
N PRO A 662 -7.55 -85.28 41.85
CA PRO A 662 -8.12 -86.64 41.74
C PRO A 662 -9.66 -86.71 41.87
N CYS A 663 -10.31 -87.63 41.16
CA CYS A 663 -11.75 -87.94 41.26
C CYS A 663 -12.10 -88.85 42.45
N ALA A 664 -13.34 -88.79 42.92
CA ALA A 664 -13.82 -89.58 44.07
C ALA A 664 -13.90 -91.09 43.75
N ALA A 665 -14.02 -91.92 44.78
CA ALA A 665 -13.93 -93.39 44.66
C ALA A 665 -15.08 -94.04 43.85
N ASP A 666 -16.20 -93.35 43.74
CA ASP A 666 -17.40 -93.73 42.98
C ASP A 666 -17.53 -92.97 41.64
N GLU A 667 -16.49 -92.24 41.26
CA GLU A 667 -16.43 -91.45 40.02
C GLU A 667 -15.23 -91.85 39.13
N ILE A 668 -15.41 -91.68 37.83
CA ILE A 668 -14.35 -91.78 36.81
C ILE A 668 -14.11 -90.42 36.15
N CYS A 669 -12.86 -90.10 35.78
CA CYS A 669 -12.53 -88.90 35.02
C CYS A 669 -12.91 -89.10 33.56
N GLU A 670 -13.89 -88.34 33.09
CA GLU A 670 -14.34 -88.32 31.70
C GLU A 670 -14.54 -86.87 31.26
N ASN A 671 -14.07 -86.50 30.06
CA ASN A 671 -14.20 -85.14 29.51
C ASN A 671 -13.69 -84.01 30.42
N ALA A 672 -12.54 -84.21 31.08
CA ALA A 672 -11.94 -83.26 32.01
C ALA A 672 -12.80 -82.93 33.26
N ALA A 673 -13.70 -83.85 33.64
CA ALA A 673 -14.51 -83.80 34.86
C ALA A 673 -14.66 -85.18 35.50
N CYS A 674 -15.07 -85.25 36.77
CA CYS A 674 -15.34 -86.51 37.48
C CYS A 674 -16.85 -86.84 37.40
N VAL A 675 -17.21 -88.07 37.01
CA VAL A 675 -18.62 -88.52 36.78
C VAL A 675 -18.91 -89.92 37.37
N PRO A 676 -20.15 -90.25 37.81
CA PRO A 676 -20.50 -91.55 38.43
C PRO A 676 -20.51 -92.76 37.47
N ALA A 677 -20.27 -93.98 37.99
CA ALA A 677 -20.26 -95.25 37.22
C ALA A 677 -21.68 -95.86 36.96
N PRO A 678 -21.94 -96.56 35.83
CA PRO A 678 -23.28 -97.05 35.42
C PRO A 678 -23.79 -98.36 36.08
N ASP A 679 -25.12 -98.50 36.28
CA ASP A 679 -25.85 -99.63 36.92
C ASP A 679 -26.33 -100.71 35.90
N PRO A 680 -25.96 -102.01 36.06
CA PRO A 680 -26.31 -103.09 35.14
C PRO A 680 -27.74 -103.67 35.26
N CYS A 681 -28.59 -103.23 36.20
CA CYS A 681 -29.98 -103.73 36.34
C CYS A 681 -31.06 -102.79 35.74
N ALA A 682 -30.66 -101.75 35.02
CA ALA A 682 -31.57 -100.78 34.42
C ALA A 682 -31.38 -100.71 32.89
N PRO A 683 -32.36 -101.13 32.05
CA PRO A 683 -33.68 -101.72 32.38
C PRO A 683 -33.65 -103.22 32.75
N ASN A 684 -34.70 -103.72 33.42
CA ASN A 684 -34.79 -105.09 33.93
C ASN A 684 -34.87 -106.14 32.78
N PRO A 685 -33.90 -107.06 32.65
CA PRO A 685 -33.88 -108.04 31.57
C PRO A 685 -34.80 -109.28 31.78
N CYS A 686 -35.55 -109.40 32.88
CA CYS A 686 -36.30 -110.60 33.28
C CYS A 686 -37.79 -110.63 32.87
N ASP A 687 -38.17 -109.96 31.79
CA ASP A 687 -39.58 -109.76 31.42
C ASP A 687 -40.25 -110.94 30.69
N ALA A 688 -39.49 -111.93 30.19
CA ALA A 688 -40.03 -113.07 29.42
C ALA A 688 -39.76 -114.42 30.11
N ALA A 689 -40.82 -115.09 30.58
CA ALA A 689 -40.71 -116.39 31.24
C ALA A 689 -40.42 -117.54 30.23
N PRO A 690 -39.67 -118.58 30.64
CA PRO A 690 -39.44 -119.78 29.84
C PRO A 690 -40.72 -120.65 29.69
N PRO A 691 -40.79 -121.51 28.65
CA PRO A 691 -41.98 -122.32 28.37
C PRO A 691 -42.28 -123.35 29.47
N ALA A 692 -43.56 -123.73 29.59
CA ALA A 692 -44.03 -124.74 30.54
C ALA A 692 -43.36 -126.10 30.31
N ARG A 693 -43.11 -126.84 31.40
CA ARG A 693 -42.47 -128.16 31.38
C ARG A 693 -43.29 -129.19 32.15
N CYS A 694 -43.03 -130.48 31.93
CA CYS A 694 -43.63 -131.55 32.73
C CYS A 694 -42.68 -132.02 33.84
N GLU A 695 -43.18 -132.13 35.06
CA GLU A 695 -42.53 -132.85 36.16
C GLU A 695 -43.43 -134.02 36.59
N GLY A 696 -43.05 -135.23 36.21
CA GLY A 696 -43.93 -136.40 36.32
C GLY A 696 -45.22 -136.18 35.53
N ASN A 697 -46.38 -136.43 36.16
CA ASN A 697 -47.69 -136.17 35.56
C ASN A 697 -48.26 -134.76 35.89
N THR A 698 -47.40 -133.79 36.17
CA THR A 698 -47.78 -132.42 36.56
C THR A 698 -47.18 -131.42 35.58
N GLN A 699 -48.01 -130.56 35.01
CA GLN A 699 -47.59 -129.42 34.19
C GLN A 699 -47.08 -128.29 35.10
N VAL A 700 -45.86 -127.79 34.86
CA VAL A 700 -45.22 -126.68 35.58
C VAL A 700 -45.12 -125.48 34.63
N VAL A 701 -45.76 -124.37 34.97
CA VAL A 701 -45.82 -123.13 34.16
C VAL A 701 -45.10 -121.99 34.92
N PRO A 702 -43.98 -121.45 34.43
CA PRO A 702 -43.32 -120.28 35.01
C PRO A 702 -44.10 -118.97 34.72
N GLY A 703 -44.24 -118.09 35.70
CA GLY A 703 -44.87 -116.77 35.57
C GLY A 703 -43.88 -115.66 35.21
N ALA A 704 -44.34 -114.64 34.48
CA ALA A 704 -43.58 -113.43 34.11
C ALA A 704 -44.25 -112.14 34.64
N PRO A 705 -43.49 -111.08 34.97
CA PRO A 705 -42.01 -110.98 34.91
C PRO A 705 -41.30 -111.64 36.12
N GLY A 706 -40.02 -111.95 35.98
CA GLY A 706 -39.14 -112.45 37.05
C GLY A 706 -38.37 -111.32 37.78
N GLU A 707 -37.82 -111.62 38.95
CA GLU A 707 -36.97 -110.67 39.71
C GLU A 707 -35.50 -110.76 39.26
N CYS A 708 -34.84 -109.61 39.04
CA CYS A 708 -33.44 -109.49 38.61
C CYS A 708 -32.49 -109.16 39.77
N PHE A 709 -31.36 -109.87 39.84
CA PHE A 709 -30.28 -109.62 40.80
C PHE A 709 -28.93 -109.49 40.06
N ALA A 710 -28.09 -108.51 40.46
CA ALA A 710 -26.71 -108.40 39.97
C ALA A 710 -25.76 -109.27 40.81
N ILE A 711 -25.22 -110.33 40.21
CA ILE A 711 -24.20 -111.18 40.84
C ILE A 711 -22.94 -111.08 39.98
N GLY A 712 -21.85 -110.52 40.54
CA GLY A 712 -20.57 -110.40 39.82
C GLY A 712 -20.60 -109.46 38.60
N GLY A 713 -21.51 -108.47 38.58
CA GLY A 713 -21.67 -107.52 37.47
C GLY A 713 -22.54 -108.02 36.31
N ALA A 714 -23.20 -109.19 36.44
CA ALA A 714 -24.13 -109.73 35.46
C ALA A 714 -25.55 -109.94 36.05
N PRO A 715 -26.63 -109.76 35.26
CA PRO A 715 -28.01 -109.96 35.71
C PRO A 715 -28.42 -111.45 35.77
N VAL A 716 -29.13 -111.85 36.83
CA VAL A 716 -29.68 -113.20 37.04
C VAL A 716 -31.18 -113.13 37.35
N CYS A 717 -32.01 -113.93 36.67
CA CYS A 717 -33.48 -113.90 36.75
C CYS A 717 -34.08 -115.07 37.55
N ASN A 718 -35.08 -114.79 38.39
CA ASN A 718 -35.86 -115.79 39.13
C ASN A 718 -37.37 -115.69 38.82
N TYR A 719 -38.02 -116.80 38.46
CA TYR A 719 -39.43 -116.84 38.03
C TYR A 719 -40.30 -117.71 38.97
N PRO A 720 -41.47 -117.23 39.43
CA PRO A 720 -42.41 -118.02 40.24
C PRO A 720 -43.12 -119.10 39.40
N GLU A 721 -43.34 -120.32 39.93
CA GLU A 721 -43.91 -121.46 39.18
C GLU A 721 -45.32 -121.88 39.66
N GLN A 722 -46.24 -122.14 38.72
CA GLN A 722 -47.55 -122.77 38.97
C GLN A 722 -47.54 -124.25 38.54
N ARG A 723 -48.10 -125.15 39.36
CA ARG A 723 -48.07 -126.61 39.15
C ARG A 723 -49.48 -127.19 39.07
N ASN A 724 -49.82 -127.80 37.93
CA ASN A 724 -51.14 -128.36 37.63
C ASN A 724 -51.05 -129.87 37.36
N ALA A 725 -51.68 -130.70 38.20
CA ALA A 725 -51.68 -132.15 38.00
C ALA A 725 -52.60 -132.55 36.83
N CYS A 726 -52.14 -133.45 35.94
CA CYS A 726 -52.92 -133.86 34.79
C CYS A 726 -54.13 -134.74 35.18
N PRO A 727 -55.34 -134.48 34.62
CA PRO A 727 -56.55 -135.24 34.93
C PRO A 727 -56.44 -136.75 34.63
N ALA A 728 -57.29 -137.56 35.26
CA ALA A 728 -57.34 -139.01 35.02
C ALA A 728 -57.51 -139.34 33.52
N ASN A 729 -56.79 -140.36 33.04
CA ASN A 729 -56.64 -140.76 31.63
C ASN A 729 -55.90 -139.76 30.71
N THR A 730 -55.16 -138.81 31.29
CA THR A 730 -54.19 -137.97 30.57
C THR A 730 -52.79 -138.08 31.19
N ALA A 731 -51.75 -137.92 30.36
CA ALA A 731 -50.35 -137.85 30.76
C ALA A 731 -49.73 -136.50 30.34
N CYS A 732 -48.90 -135.90 31.21
CA CYS A 732 -48.16 -134.69 30.87
C CYS A 732 -47.09 -135.02 29.83
N VAL A 733 -47.24 -134.48 28.61
CA VAL A 733 -46.29 -134.62 27.51
C VAL A 733 -45.93 -133.22 27.00
N ALA A 734 -44.64 -132.90 26.94
CA ALA A 734 -44.12 -131.63 26.42
C ALA A 734 -44.74 -130.35 27.03
N GLY A 735 -45.07 -130.38 28.33
CA GLY A 735 -45.63 -129.24 29.05
C GLY A 735 -47.14 -129.07 28.88
N ALA A 736 -47.88 -130.09 28.44
CA ALA A 736 -49.36 -130.12 28.37
C ALA A 736 -49.93 -131.49 28.77
N CYS A 737 -51.17 -131.53 29.28
CA CYS A 737 -51.84 -132.78 29.68
C CYS A 737 -52.60 -133.40 28.50
N GLU A 738 -52.08 -134.50 27.95
CA GLU A 738 -52.58 -135.15 26.72
C GLU A 738 -53.27 -136.51 27.02
N PRO A 739 -54.34 -136.91 26.33
CA PRO A 739 -55.03 -138.19 26.57
C PRO A 739 -54.15 -139.43 26.31
N LEU A 740 -54.25 -140.45 27.16
CA LEU A 740 -53.57 -141.73 26.97
C LEU A 740 -54.17 -142.51 25.79
N PRO A 741 -53.35 -143.06 24.86
CA PRO A 741 -53.85 -143.72 23.64
C PRO A 741 -54.64 -145.02 23.92
N ASP A 742 -55.76 -145.19 23.20
CA ASP A 742 -56.69 -146.33 23.27
C ASP A 742 -56.06 -147.62 22.68
N PRO A 743 -55.93 -148.71 23.46
CA PRO A 743 -55.29 -149.95 23.00
C PRO A 743 -56.09 -150.78 21.97
N CYS A 744 -57.25 -150.32 21.49
CA CYS A 744 -58.10 -151.09 20.56
C CYS A 744 -58.27 -150.50 19.14
N GLN A 745 -57.53 -149.47 18.72
CA GLN A 745 -57.58 -148.96 17.34
C GLN A 745 -56.20 -148.63 16.76
N PRO A 746 -55.82 -149.14 15.57
CA PRO A 746 -56.55 -150.10 14.72
C PRO A 746 -56.17 -151.60 14.91
N ASN A 747 -57.13 -152.44 14.50
CA ASN A 747 -57.37 -153.87 14.74
C ASN A 747 -56.43 -154.87 13.98
N PRO A 748 -55.92 -155.97 14.59
CA PRO A 748 -54.92 -156.87 13.99
C PRO A 748 -55.42 -157.91 12.96
N CYS A 749 -56.70 -157.94 12.57
CA CYS A 749 -57.27 -159.07 11.81
C CYS A 749 -57.56 -158.86 10.31
N GLN A 750 -56.90 -157.91 9.63
CA GLN A 750 -56.95 -157.80 8.16
C GLN A 750 -55.55 -157.67 7.56
N GLN A 751 -54.92 -158.80 7.21
CA GLN A 751 -54.19 -159.09 5.96
C GLN A 751 -53.57 -160.52 6.04
N PRO A 752 -53.38 -161.23 4.91
CA PRO A 752 -53.20 -162.70 4.83
C PRO A 752 -51.76 -163.21 5.12
N PRO A 753 -51.54 -164.55 5.13
CA PRO A 753 -50.47 -165.22 5.88
C PRO A 753 -49.06 -165.14 5.28
N ALA A 754 -48.13 -165.48 6.17
CA ALA A 754 -46.71 -165.18 6.18
C ALA A 754 -45.81 -165.99 5.24
N ALA A 755 -44.78 -165.25 4.77
CA ALA A 755 -43.40 -165.66 4.51
C ALA A 755 -43.14 -166.54 3.26
N PRO A 756 -41.89 -166.63 2.76
CA PRO A 756 -40.83 -167.26 3.55
C PRO A 756 -39.49 -166.53 3.55
N PHE A 757 -38.86 -166.57 4.72
CA PHE A 757 -37.43 -166.80 4.84
C PHE A 757 -37.19 -168.29 4.53
N CYS A 758 -36.20 -168.59 3.69
CA CYS A 758 -35.63 -169.93 3.55
C CYS A 758 -34.45 -170.07 4.52
N ASP A 759 -34.23 -171.29 5.01
CA ASP A 759 -32.95 -171.72 5.58
C ASP A 759 -32.07 -172.28 4.44
N GLY A 760 -30.86 -171.74 4.32
CA GLY A 760 -29.90 -171.89 3.22
C GLY A 760 -28.95 -170.71 3.14
#